data_AF-A0A243BGF1-F1
#
_entry.id   AF-A0A243BGF1-F1
#
_cell.length_a   1.000
_cell.length_b   1.000
_cell.length_c   1.000
_cell.angle_alpha   90.00
_cell.angle_beta   90.00
_cell.angle_gamma   90.00
#
_symmetry.space_group_name_H-M   'P 1'
#
loop_
_entity.id
_entity.type
_entity.pdbx_description
1 polymer ?
#
loop_
_entity_poly.entity_id
_entity_poly.type
_entity_poly.pdbx_seq_one_letter_code
_entity_poly.pdbx_strand_id
1 'polypeptide(L)'
;MSQFESFRFPNASFPTENAATIPINSSQLTALLSYFAALQRETTTFFEDPTPANNQDIQNLFNQLYPYLLQNFPYESVATSEFILLQIWPLFNKTPLEFQKISGLFQQLYTSLAIFVNELDLSASPASYNTLIQSLTLAMEGTSGPLINGTISTTHQQAVALLNFSTALQQEATAFFENPTPANNQNLQNLFNQLYPYLLQEFPYQAIAASEFILLQVMPLFNQSPLDFGKIAQLLQQLYGTLERFVNELNWAPFPEIYNNILQNLIVAMKNTGEPSATGATPITQNETQVWLNFIRALVPEVAAFFAQPNSSANKQILQTLLNQFLVFFRDYPIKQYASYPYYLTNQLLQLLAQPSPSLGALSNAFQQYYAELAHFIENLSMDPTSYDELNRLLASTVINTAFYQGGGGVGPTGPAGPTGATGATGPAGSGVGPTGPTGPVGPTGPTGSGVGPTGPTGATGPTGPTGATGATGPTGSGGTGGTGGTGGIGNLYVANAGYATVNVIDTSLQKLGSVISTLPATGSLGGTPIRIVTNPKTNYIYSLNVNNAGSTVSIIDRRLGAGGFIVATLSVGYFGGTVAPLDGMAINRTTNFIYVANSTSTGLVSIIDGKQGTGGLVVNTITIGANNSQLRGVAINEKKNLIYVANGNAGNIAVIDGYQNSQLGGTLVGAIPLPPSSQPFGMVVDPRTELIYVNNTSLNVVNVIKPDGVGGTVIATLTLGSGSYLQKGIVVDSTRNRVYVGNSNVVAVIDTTIGTTGGEIIETISVSSLGGAYYGMDIDISTNRLYFANSSNTVGVIDIIQGVVIGTIPVSSGVFDVVVF
;
A
#
# COMPACT_ATOMS: atom_id res chain seq x y z
N MET A 1 -46.49 33.63 13.15
CA MET A 1 -46.05 34.29 14.39
C MET A 1 -47.14 34.31 15.47
N SER A 2 -48.36 34.81 15.24
CA SER A 2 -49.38 34.91 16.32
C SER A 2 -49.94 33.57 16.87
N GLN A 3 -49.87 32.47 16.11
CA GLN A 3 -50.21 31.12 16.63
C GLN A 3 -49.05 30.42 17.36
N PHE A 4 -47.82 30.95 17.25
CA PHE A 4 -46.62 30.37 17.88
C PHE A 4 -46.28 31.01 19.24
N GLU A 5 -46.82 32.19 19.55
CA GLU A 5 -46.55 32.88 20.83
C GLU A 5 -47.32 32.30 22.03
N SER A 6 -48.28 31.39 21.82
CA SER A 6 -49.12 30.82 22.89
C SER A 6 -48.51 29.63 23.63
N PHE A 7 -47.31 29.15 23.24
CA PHE A 7 -46.69 27.93 23.80
C PHE A 7 -45.44 28.16 24.65
N ARG A 8 -45.11 29.40 25.04
CA ARG A 8 -43.97 29.65 25.95
C ARG A 8 -44.20 28.96 27.30
N PHE A 9 -43.39 27.95 27.61
CA PHE A 9 -43.39 27.27 28.91
C PHE A 9 -43.09 28.26 30.05
N PRO A 10 -44.03 28.51 30.97
CA PRO A 10 -43.77 29.16 32.24
C PRO A 10 -43.32 28.08 33.24
N ASN A 11 -42.06 28.15 33.66
CA ASN A 11 -41.42 27.30 34.68
C ASN A 11 -40.86 25.95 34.17
N ALA A 12 -39.60 25.95 33.75
CA ALA A 12 -38.77 24.74 33.79
C ALA A 12 -37.50 25.06 34.60
N SER A 13 -37.32 24.35 35.71
CA SER A 13 -36.12 24.36 36.54
C SER A 13 -35.18 23.23 36.11
N PHE A 14 -33.90 23.58 35.94
CA PHE A 14 -32.81 22.75 35.42
C PHE A 14 -32.31 21.68 36.42
N PRO A 15 -32.27 20.38 36.05
CA PRO A 15 -31.44 19.39 36.71
C PRO A 15 -30.26 19.00 35.81
N THR A 16 -29.05 19.27 36.31
CA THR A 16 -27.79 18.72 35.80
C THR A 16 -27.61 17.28 36.28
N GLU A 17 -27.14 16.41 35.37
CA GLU A 17 -26.80 14.98 35.54
C GLU A 17 -27.99 13.99 35.48
N ASN A 18 -28.06 13.12 34.45
CA ASN A 18 -28.34 11.67 34.53
C ASN A 18 -28.59 11.00 33.14
N ALA A 19 -28.50 9.67 33.10
CA ALA A 19 -28.76 8.76 31.98
C ALA A 19 -30.11 8.99 31.25
N ALA A 20 -30.31 8.38 30.07
CA ALA A 20 -31.54 8.48 29.27
C ALA A 20 -32.81 8.30 30.15
N THR A 21 -33.68 9.32 30.17
CA THR A 21 -34.77 9.46 31.17
C THR A 21 -36.10 9.89 30.57
N ILE A 22 -36.17 10.21 29.27
CA ILE A 22 -37.41 10.66 28.62
C ILE A 22 -38.19 9.45 28.07
N PRO A 23 -39.33 9.06 28.67
CA PRO A 23 -40.11 7.94 28.16
C PRO A 23 -40.71 8.26 26.78
N ILE A 24 -40.71 7.28 25.89
CA ILE A 24 -41.28 7.38 24.54
C ILE A 24 -42.16 6.18 24.22
N ASN A 25 -43.34 6.42 23.64
CA ASN A 25 -44.24 5.35 23.19
C ASN A 25 -44.08 5.03 21.69
N SER A 26 -44.62 3.90 21.24
CA SER A 26 -44.46 3.41 19.86
C SER A 26 -45.03 4.37 18.79
N SER A 27 -46.12 5.08 19.09
CA SER A 27 -46.68 6.08 18.16
C SER A 27 -45.75 7.28 18.02
N GLN A 28 -45.19 7.74 19.15
CA GLN A 28 -44.26 8.85 19.18
C GLN A 28 -42.96 8.51 18.43
N LEU A 29 -42.45 7.29 18.62
CA LEU A 29 -41.26 6.78 17.94
C LEU A 29 -41.46 6.68 16.42
N THR A 30 -42.60 6.17 15.98
CA THR A 30 -42.92 6.06 14.55
C THR A 30 -42.99 7.43 13.86
N ALA A 31 -43.57 8.40 14.55
CA ALA A 31 -43.64 9.77 14.05
C ALA A 31 -42.25 10.43 14.00
N LEU A 32 -41.41 10.27 15.04
CA LEU A 32 -40.03 10.78 15.01
C LEU A 32 -39.21 10.18 13.87
N LEU A 33 -39.29 8.87 13.65
CA LEU A 33 -38.62 8.20 12.53
C LEU A 33 -39.06 8.80 11.18
N SER A 34 -40.35 9.05 11.01
CA SER A 34 -40.90 9.63 9.79
C SER A 34 -40.43 11.08 9.59
N TYR A 35 -40.46 11.89 10.65
CA TYR A 35 -40.00 13.27 10.56
C TYR A 35 -38.51 13.39 10.30
N PHE A 36 -37.68 12.54 10.91
CA PHE A 36 -36.23 12.63 10.75
C PHE A 36 -35.79 12.12 9.37
N ALA A 37 -36.48 11.12 8.81
CA ALA A 37 -36.30 10.72 7.41
C ALA A 37 -36.70 11.85 6.44
N ALA A 38 -37.80 12.56 6.71
CA ALA A 38 -38.17 13.75 5.94
C ALA A 38 -37.15 14.88 6.10
N LEU A 39 -36.63 15.07 7.31
CA LEU A 39 -35.62 16.08 7.64
C LEU A 39 -34.34 15.86 6.84
N GLN A 40 -33.86 14.63 6.75
CA GLN A 40 -32.77 14.27 5.85
C GLN A 40 -33.05 14.67 4.41
N ARG A 41 -34.20 14.25 3.86
CA ARG A 41 -34.56 14.44 2.45
C ARG A 41 -34.68 15.91 2.08
N GLU A 42 -35.48 16.66 2.82
CA GLU A 42 -35.78 18.07 2.51
C GLU A 42 -34.56 18.96 2.70
N THR A 43 -33.70 18.64 3.66
CA THR A 43 -32.45 19.40 3.90
C THR A 43 -31.49 19.25 2.73
N THR A 44 -31.27 18.01 2.30
CA THR A 44 -30.41 17.71 1.15
C THR A 44 -30.94 18.43 -0.09
N THR A 45 -32.25 18.30 -0.35
CA THR A 45 -32.90 18.92 -1.52
C THR A 45 -32.80 20.45 -1.50
N PHE A 46 -32.96 21.09 -0.34
CA PHE A 46 -32.85 22.54 -0.19
C PHE A 46 -31.43 23.06 -0.47
N PHE A 47 -30.39 22.40 0.02
CA PHE A 47 -29.01 22.86 -0.16
C PHE A 47 -28.41 22.45 -1.52
N GLU A 48 -28.90 21.38 -2.15
CA GLU A 48 -28.50 20.98 -3.50
C GLU A 48 -29.11 21.88 -4.59
N ASP A 49 -30.38 22.23 -4.45
CA ASP A 49 -31.11 23.04 -5.42
C ASP A 49 -32.10 24.00 -4.70
N PRO A 50 -31.69 25.22 -4.32
CA PRO A 50 -32.49 26.08 -3.47
C PRO A 50 -33.57 26.86 -4.25
N THR A 51 -34.43 26.14 -4.96
CA THR A 51 -35.60 26.71 -5.62
C THR A 51 -36.62 27.23 -4.60
N PRO A 52 -37.51 28.17 -4.98
CA PRO A 52 -38.62 28.57 -4.11
C PRO A 52 -39.49 27.40 -3.64
N ALA A 53 -39.61 26.33 -4.45
CA ALA A 53 -40.34 25.12 -4.07
C ALA A 53 -39.62 24.36 -2.94
N ASN A 54 -38.33 24.07 -3.12
CA ASN A 54 -37.55 23.33 -2.12
C ASN A 54 -37.39 24.13 -0.81
N ASN A 55 -37.29 25.47 -0.90
CA ASN A 55 -37.34 26.37 0.25
C ASN A 55 -38.70 26.29 0.98
N GLN A 56 -39.80 26.15 0.25
CA GLN A 56 -41.12 25.99 0.85
C GLN A 56 -41.29 24.61 1.51
N ASP A 57 -40.72 23.55 0.94
CA ASP A 57 -40.85 22.18 1.44
C ASP A 57 -40.14 21.98 2.78
N ILE A 58 -38.92 22.51 2.94
CA ILE A 58 -38.20 22.47 4.23
C ILE A 58 -38.91 23.33 5.30
N GLN A 59 -39.46 24.49 4.93
CA GLN A 59 -40.26 25.32 5.83
C GLN A 59 -41.56 24.63 6.27
N ASN A 60 -42.23 23.92 5.35
CA ASN A 60 -43.42 23.12 5.63
C ASN A 60 -43.12 21.99 6.61
N LEU A 61 -41.98 21.31 6.44
CA LEU A 61 -41.54 20.29 7.36
C LEU A 61 -41.29 20.84 8.76
N PHE A 62 -40.59 21.97 8.88
CA PHE A 62 -40.37 22.60 10.20
C PHE A 62 -41.67 23.03 10.87
N ASN A 63 -42.65 23.54 10.10
CA ASN A 63 -43.97 23.87 10.61
C ASN A 63 -44.78 22.66 11.12
N GLN A 64 -44.38 21.43 10.78
CA GLN A 64 -45.02 20.20 11.25
C GLN A 64 -44.23 19.54 12.39
N LEU A 65 -42.93 19.35 12.18
CA LEU A 65 -42.03 18.70 13.14
C LEU A 65 -42.01 19.46 14.47
N TYR A 66 -41.89 20.78 14.41
CA TYR A 66 -41.62 21.55 15.61
C TYR A 66 -42.82 21.65 16.58
N PRO A 67 -44.05 21.97 16.13
CA PRO A 67 -45.24 21.85 16.99
C PRO A 67 -45.44 20.45 17.55
N TYR A 68 -45.10 19.42 16.75
CA TYR A 68 -45.16 18.04 17.20
C TYR A 68 -44.18 17.77 18.35
N LEU A 69 -42.91 18.22 18.25
CA LEU A 69 -41.92 18.08 19.30
C LEU A 69 -42.36 18.77 20.59
N LEU A 70 -42.82 20.03 20.52
CA LEU A 70 -43.28 20.76 21.71
C LEU A 70 -44.47 20.09 22.41
N GLN A 71 -45.43 19.60 21.63
CA GLN A 71 -46.64 19.00 22.17
C GLN A 71 -46.38 17.64 22.84
N ASN A 72 -45.44 16.86 22.30
CA ASN A 72 -45.20 15.49 22.72
C ASN A 72 -43.98 15.33 23.65
N PHE A 73 -43.06 16.30 23.63
CA PHE A 73 -41.78 16.26 24.32
C PHE A 73 -41.42 17.64 24.90
N PRO A 74 -42.09 18.09 25.98
CA PRO A 74 -41.87 19.40 26.60
C PRO A 74 -40.58 19.42 27.46
N TYR A 75 -39.45 19.05 26.87
CA TYR A 75 -38.15 18.92 27.53
C TYR A 75 -37.18 20.00 27.06
N GLU A 76 -36.17 20.29 27.89
CA GLU A 76 -35.21 21.37 27.66
C GLU A 76 -34.39 21.21 26.36
N SER A 77 -34.04 19.96 26.03
CA SER A 77 -33.36 19.63 24.78
C SER A 77 -34.16 20.01 23.53
N VAL A 78 -35.49 19.98 23.60
CA VAL A 78 -36.40 20.43 22.52
C VAL A 78 -36.51 21.96 22.47
N ALA A 79 -36.44 22.65 23.62
CA ALA A 79 -36.47 24.11 23.69
C ALA A 79 -35.21 24.77 23.07
N THR A 80 -34.08 24.06 23.06
CA THR A 80 -32.86 24.54 22.36
C THR A 80 -33.05 24.49 20.83
N SER A 81 -33.69 23.42 20.32
CA SER A 81 -34.03 23.29 18.90
C SER A 81 -35.03 24.37 18.44
N GLU A 82 -35.99 24.74 19.30
CA GLU A 82 -36.89 25.88 19.08
C GLU A 82 -36.11 27.18 18.85
N PHE A 83 -35.21 27.50 19.77
CA PHE A 83 -34.47 28.76 19.75
C PHE A 83 -33.68 28.90 18.45
N ILE A 84 -33.06 27.82 17.98
CA ILE A 84 -32.29 27.78 16.73
C ILE A 84 -33.21 27.95 15.51
N LEU A 85 -34.37 27.26 15.48
CA LEU A 85 -35.36 27.42 14.41
C LEU A 85 -35.88 28.85 14.29
N LEU A 86 -36.07 29.56 15.40
CA LEU A 86 -36.45 30.97 15.41
C LEU A 86 -35.37 31.89 14.80
N GLN A 87 -34.09 31.48 14.84
CA GLN A 87 -33.00 32.19 14.15
C GLN A 87 -32.94 31.87 12.66
N ILE A 88 -33.37 30.68 12.26
CA ILE A 88 -33.42 30.23 10.85
C ILE A 88 -34.55 30.95 10.10
N TRP A 89 -35.72 31.08 10.70
CA TRP A 89 -36.95 31.55 10.03
C TRP A 89 -36.82 32.90 9.28
N PRO A 90 -36.18 33.94 9.84
CA PRO A 90 -36.00 35.21 9.15
C PRO A 90 -35.09 35.10 7.92
N LEU A 91 -34.22 34.09 7.84
CA LEU A 91 -33.23 33.94 6.78
C LEU A 91 -33.84 33.36 5.49
N PHE A 92 -34.89 32.54 5.58
CA PHE A 92 -35.59 32.01 4.40
C PHE A 92 -36.29 33.08 3.57
N ASN A 93 -36.52 34.26 4.15
CA ASN A 93 -37.18 35.38 3.50
C ASN A 93 -36.19 36.44 2.95
N LYS A 94 -34.88 36.22 3.08
CA LYS A 94 -33.86 37.13 2.54
C LYS A 94 -33.60 36.87 1.06
N THR A 95 -33.39 37.95 0.29
CA THR A 95 -32.98 37.88 -1.12
C THR A 95 -31.73 38.75 -1.32
N PRO A 96 -30.55 38.18 -1.63
CA PRO A 96 -30.27 36.74 -1.79
C PRO A 96 -30.29 35.98 -0.44
N LEU A 97 -30.50 34.66 -0.49
CA LEU A 97 -30.44 33.79 0.68
C LEU A 97 -29.02 33.78 1.30
N GLU A 98 -28.94 33.85 2.62
CA GLU A 98 -27.67 33.79 3.37
C GLU A 98 -27.25 32.34 3.63
N PHE A 99 -26.95 31.57 2.57
CA PHE A 99 -26.74 30.11 2.64
C PHE A 99 -25.76 29.65 3.72
N GLN A 100 -24.62 30.33 3.87
CA GLN A 100 -23.64 29.94 4.90
C GLN A 100 -24.20 30.08 6.32
N LYS A 101 -25.00 31.12 6.56
CA LYS A 101 -25.64 31.36 7.86
C LYS A 101 -26.79 30.38 8.12
N ILE A 102 -27.55 30.04 7.07
CA ILE A 102 -28.62 29.03 7.13
C ILE A 102 -28.01 27.65 7.41
N SER A 103 -26.94 27.27 6.70
CA SER A 103 -26.19 26.02 6.89
C SER A 103 -25.68 25.88 8.32
N GLY A 104 -25.00 26.91 8.86
CA GLY A 104 -24.50 26.86 10.24
C GLY A 104 -25.59 26.72 11.30
N LEU A 105 -26.75 27.36 11.11
CA LEU A 105 -27.88 27.22 12.03
C LEU A 105 -28.58 25.86 11.91
N PHE A 106 -28.67 25.29 10.70
CA PHE A 106 -29.17 23.92 10.50
C PHE A 106 -28.28 22.89 11.20
N GLN A 107 -26.97 23.05 11.13
CA GLN A 107 -26.02 22.17 11.84
C GLN A 107 -26.22 22.24 13.35
N GLN A 108 -26.38 23.44 13.92
CA GLN A 108 -26.72 23.61 15.33
C GLN A 108 -28.05 22.93 15.69
N LEU A 109 -29.05 23.04 14.82
CA LEU A 109 -30.36 22.43 15.02
C LEU A 109 -30.26 20.90 15.10
N TYR A 110 -29.54 20.25 14.18
CA TYR A 110 -29.40 18.78 14.19
C TYR A 110 -28.58 18.28 15.38
N THR A 111 -27.56 19.03 15.80
CA THR A 111 -26.83 18.76 17.05
C THR A 111 -27.76 18.80 18.26
N SER A 112 -28.64 19.82 18.34
CA SER A 112 -29.63 19.91 19.42
C SER A 112 -30.66 18.77 19.36
N LEU A 113 -31.13 18.38 18.18
CA LEU A 113 -32.08 17.28 18.02
C LEU A 113 -31.47 15.92 18.40
N ALA A 114 -30.17 15.73 18.23
CA ALA A 114 -29.50 14.49 18.64
C ALA A 114 -29.26 14.40 20.14
N ILE A 115 -28.98 15.54 20.79
CA ILE A 115 -28.98 15.62 22.25
C ILE A 115 -30.36 15.18 22.77
N PHE A 116 -31.44 15.67 22.16
CA PHE A 116 -32.80 15.20 22.47
C PHE A 116 -32.96 13.69 22.27
N VAL A 117 -32.50 13.12 21.15
CA VAL A 117 -32.57 11.66 20.91
C VAL A 117 -31.80 10.85 21.97
N ASN A 118 -30.66 11.34 22.47
CA ASN A 118 -29.91 10.67 23.53
C ASN A 118 -30.61 10.65 24.88
N GLU A 119 -31.48 11.62 25.13
CA GLU A 119 -32.25 11.71 26.36
C GLU A 119 -33.47 10.78 26.35
N LEU A 120 -33.90 10.32 25.16
CA LEU A 120 -35.00 9.35 25.00
C LEU A 120 -34.63 7.96 25.54
N ASP A 121 -35.53 7.37 26.32
CA ASP A 121 -35.47 5.97 26.73
C ASP A 121 -35.85 5.05 25.57
N LEU A 122 -34.86 4.76 24.72
CA LEU A 122 -34.97 3.86 23.57
C LEU A 122 -34.40 2.46 23.88
N SER A 123 -34.25 2.11 25.15
CA SER A 123 -33.72 0.82 25.60
C SER A 123 -34.48 -0.38 25.03
N ALA A 124 -35.79 -0.23 24.80
CA ALA A 124 -36.65 -1.23 24.19
C ALA A 124 -36.50 -1.37 22.65
N SER A 125 -35.82 -0.44 21.96
CA SER A 125 -35.63 -0.48 20.52
C SER A 125 -34.32 0.17 20.05
N PRO A 126 -33.16 -0.49 20.26
CA PRO A 126 -31.84 0.02 19.85
C PRO A 126 -31.74 0.34 18.34
N ALA A 127 -32.42 -0.45 17.49
CA ALA A 127 -32.47 -0.20 16.04
C ALA A 127 -33.14 1.15 15.69
N SER A 128 -34.10 1.61 16.49
CA SER A 128 -34.79 2.87 16.25
C SER A 128 -33.93 4.07 16.65
N TYR A 129 -33.17 3.98 17.75
CA TYR A 129 -32.14 4.97 18.10
C TYR A 129 -31.15 5.16 16.95
N ASN A 130 -30.67 4.05 16.38
CA ASN A 130 -29.72 4.06 15.27
C ASN A 130 -30.30 4.76 14.03
N THR A 131 -31.56 4.47 13.71
CA THR A 131 -32.23 5.06 12.55
C THR A 131 -32.44 6.57 12.72
N LEU A 132 -32.79 7.02 13.94
CA LEU A 132 -32.96 8.44 14.25
C LEU A 132 -31.63 9.21 14.15
N ILE A 133 -30.57 8.69 14.79
CA ILE A 133 -29.23 9.31 14.75
C ILE A 133 -28.69 9.33 13.33
N GLN A 134 -28.81 8.22 12.59
CA GLN A 134 -28.37 8.16 11.18
C GLN A 134 -29.10 9.20 10.32
N SER A 135 -30.41 9.36 10.49
CA SER A 135 -31.19 10.35 9.73
C SER A 135 -30.72 11.78 10.02
N LEU A 136 -30.38 12.10 11.29
CA LEU A 136 -29.82 13.40 11.66
C LEU A 136 -28.40 13.60 11.11
N THR A 137 -27.55 12.58 11.14
CA THR A 137 -26.21 12.63 10.52
C THR A 137 -26.32 12.91 9.03
N LEU A 138 -27.18 12.19 8.31
CA LEU A 138 -27.39 12.39 6.88
C LEU A 138 -28.03 13.76 6.57
N ALA A 139 -28.93 14.26 7.44
CA ALA A 139 -29.47 15.62 7.32
C ALA A 139 -28.36 16.68 7.51
N MET A 140 -27.48 16.47 8.48
CA MET A 140 -26.33 17.32 8.74
C MET A 140 -25.35 17.34 7.56
N GLU A 141 -25.08 16.19 6.95
CA GLU A 141 -24.30 16.10 5.72
C GLU A 141 -24.96 16.88 4.58
N GLY A 142 -26.29 16.82 4.44
CA GLY A 142 -27.01 17.58 3.41
C GLY A 142 -26.85 19.11 3.52
N THR A 143 -26.39 19.65 4.65
CA THR A 143 -26.20 21.10 4.83
C THR A 143 -24.98 21.69 4.13
N SER A 144 -24.10 20.87 3.55
CA SER A 144 -22.90 21.30 2.83
C SER A 144 -23.15 21.63 1.35
N GLY A 145 -24.33 21.33 0.80
CA GLY A 145 -24.66 21.57 -0.62
C GLY A 145 -24.07 20.54 -1.59
N PRO A 146 -24.13 20.75 -2.92
CA PRO A 146 -23.55 19.80 -3.88
C PRO A 146 -22.04 19.73 -3.69
N LEU A 147 -21.54 18.53 -3.43
CA LEU A 147 -20.14 18.21 -3.21
C LEU A 147 -19.30 18.57 -4.45
N ILE A 148 -18.60 19.71 -4.42
CA ILE A 148 -17.59 20.03 -5.43
C ILE A 148 -16.24 19.56 -4.89
N ASN A 149 -15.84 18.38 -5.35
CA ASN A 149 -14.55 17.76 -5.07
C ASN A 149 -13.39 18.76 -5.31
N GLY A 150 -12.50 18.94 -4.33
CA GLY A 150 -11.31 19.79 -4.43
C GLY A 150 -11.53 21.30 -4.18
N THR A 151 -12.60 21.69 -3.48
CA THR A 151 -12.88 23.11 -3.16
C THR A 151 -12.16 23.62 -1.91
N ILE A 152 -11.80 22.74 -0.98
CA ILE A 152 -11.08 23.13 0.24
C ILE A 152 -9.59 22.93 0.02
N SER A 153 -8.86 24.03 -0.17
CA SER A 153 -7.40 24.00 -0.29
C SER A 153 -6.76 23.39 0.95
N THR A 154 -6.02 22.30 0.77
CA THR A 154 -5.30 21.61 1.86
C THR A 154 -3.83 22.00 1.83
N THR A 155 -3.29 22.45 2.96
CA THR A 155 -1.84 22.70 3.08
C THR A 155 -1.08 21.41 3.34
N HIS A 156 0.24 21.42 3.09
CA HIS A 156 1.09 20.25 3.38
C HIS A 156 1.05 19.84 4.87
N GLN A 157 1.00 20.83 5.78
CA GLN A 157 0.92 20.58 7.22
C GLN A 157 -0.41 19.93 7.62
N GLN A 158 -1.52 20.38 7.04
CA GLN A 158 -2.84 19.79 7.25
C GLN A 158 -2.92 18.36 6.67
N ALA A 159 -2.36 18.13 5.49
CA ALA A 159 -2.28 16.81 4.87
C ALA A 159 -1.51 15.80 5.73
N VAL A 160 -0.33 16.20 6.25
CA VAL A 160 0.49 15.34 7.13
C VAL A 160 -0.20 15.09 8.47
N ALA A 161 -0.84 16.10 9.05
CA ALA A 161 -1.56 15.94 10.31
C ALA A 161 -2.76 14.98 10.18
N LEU A 162 -3.54 15.07 9.08
CA LEU A 162 -4.62 14.12 8.78
C LEU A 162 -4.11 12.70 8.53
N LEU A 163 -2.92 12.55 7.91
CA LEU A 163 -2.27 11.25 7.75
C LEU A 163 -1.85 10.63 9.08
N ASN A 164 -1.18 11.42 9.94
CA ASN A 164 -0.78 10.97 11.26
C ASN A 164 -1.99 10.60 12.11
N PHE A 165 -3.05 11.40 12.03
CA PHE A 165 -4.30 11.14 12.72
C PHE A 165 -4.95 9.83 12.23
N SER A 166 -5.16 9.65 10.92
CA SER A 166 -5.79 8.43 10.39
C SER A 166 -4.97 7.18 10.73
N THR A 167 -3.64 7.30 10.75
CA THR A 167 -2.74 6.22 11.17
C THR A 167 -2.91 5.87 12.65
N ALA A 168 -2.93 6.88 13.53
CA ALA A 168 -3.18 6.68 14.96
C ALA A 168 -4.59 6.12 15.22
N LEU A 169 -5.59 6.60 14.47
CA LEU A 169 -6.97 6.14 14.58
C LEU A 169 -7.11 4.67 14.24
N GLN A 170 -6.44 4.24 13.16
CA GLN A 170 -6.35 2.83 12.82
C GLN A 170 -5.72 2.01 13.96
N GLN A 171 -4.57 2.43 14.48
CA GLN A 171 -3.85 1.69 15.52
C GLN A 171 -4.62 1.59 16.83
N GLU A 172 -5.11 2.72 17.34
CA GLU A 172 -5.80 2.77 18.63
C GLU A 172 -7.19 2.12 18.58
N ALA A 173 -7.92 2.24 17.46
CA ALA A 173 -9.17 1.51 17.28
C ALA A 173 -8.92 -0.01 17.26
N THR A 174 -7.89 -0.46 16.54
CA THR A 174 -7.50 -1.88 16.51
C THR A 174 -7.16 -2.37 17.92
N ALA A 175 -6.33 -1.64 18.66
CA ALA A 175 -5.93 -2.00 20.01
C ALA A 175 -7.12 -2.01 21.00
N PHE A 176 -8.07 -1.08 20.85
CA PHE A 176 -9.27 -1.00 21.67
C PHE A 176 -10.19 -2.22 21.48
N PHE A 177 -10.43 -2.63 20.23
CA PHE A 177 -11.36 -3.71 19.91
C PHE A 177 -10.75 -5.11 20.04
N GLU A 178 -9.47 -5.28 19.71
CA GLU A 178 -8.78 -6.57 19.86
C GLU A 178 -8.42 -6.89 21.32
N ASN A 179 -8.10 -5.87 22.13
CA ASN A 179 -7.67 -6.04 23.51
C ASN A 179 -8.17 -4.88 24.40
N PRO A 180 -9.43 -4.93 24.87
CA PRO A 180 -10.09 -3.81 25.57
C PRO A 180 -9.59 -3.63 27.02
N THR A 181 -8.36 -3.15 27.17
CA THR A 181 -7.76 -2.79 28.46
C THR A 181 -8.09 -1.33 28.82
N PRO A 182 -8.10 -0.95 30.12
CA PRO A 182 -8.28 0.45 30.52
C PRO A 182 -7.28 1.40 29.85
N ALA A 183 -6.06 0.94 29.56
CA ALA A 183 -5.04 1.72 28.85
C ALA A 183 -5.43 1.97 27.38
N ASN A 184 -5.87 0.94 26.66
CA ASN A 184 -6.29 1.06 25.26
C ASN A 184 -7.56 1.91 25.12
N ASN A 185 -8.49 1.80 26.08
CA ASN A 185 -9.67 2.66 26.16
C ASN A 185 -9.27 4.13 26.32
N GLN A 186 -8.31 4.42 27.20
CA GLN A 186 -7.81 5.77 27.42
C GLN A 186 -7.06 6.33 26.21
N ASN A 187 -6.29 5.51 25.50
CA ASN A 187 -5.55 5.95 24.32
C ASN A 187 -6.48 6.38 23.17
N LEU A 188 -7.50 5.56 22.87
CA LEU A 188 -8.48 5.90 21.84
C LEU A 188 -9.29 7.16 22.22
N GLN A 189 -9.67 7.28 23.50
CA GLN A 189 -10.31 8.50 24.01
C GLN A 189 -9.39 9.74 23.91
N ASN A 190 -8.11 9.60 24.24
CA ASN A 190 -7.12 10.67 24.13
C ASN A 190 -6.93 11.11 22.68
N LEU A 191 -6.96 10.17 21.74
CA LEU A 191 -6.88 10.46 20.31
C LEU A 191 -8.08 11.29 19.85
N PHE A 192 -9.30 10.95 20.26
CA PHE A 192 -10.49 11.75 19.93
C PHE A 192 -10.46 13.14 20.58
N ASN A 193 -9.96 13.25 21.81
CA ASN A 193 -9.73 14.54 22.47
C ASN A 193 -8.71 15.44 21.75
N GLN A 194 -7.82 14.87 20.93
CA GLN A 194 -6.88 15.61 20.09
C GLN A 194 -7.47 15.93 18.72
N LEU A 195 -8.20 14.98 18.12
CA LEU A 195 -8.83 15.15 16.81
C LEU A 195 -9.88 16.25 16.81
N TYR A 196 -10.79 16.20 17.79
CA TYR A 196 -11.92 17.09 17.87
C TYR A 196 -11.53 18.59 17.81
N PRO A 197 -10.62 19.10 18.66
CA PRO A 197 -10.21 20.51 18.58
C PRO A 197 -9.39 20.81 17.33
N TYR A 198 -8.61 19.84 16.82
CA TYR A 198 -7.82 20.01 15.60
C TYR A 198 -8.70 20.25 14.37
N LEU A 199 -9.74 19.42 14.17
CA LEU A 199 -10.67 19.58 13.06
C LEU A 199 -11.32 20.97 13.08
N LEU A 200 -11.85 21.37 14.24
CA LEU A 200 -12.51 22.67 14.45
C LEU A 200 -11.61 23.88 14.20
N GLN A 201 -10.32 23.76 14.52
CA GLN A 201 -9.36 24.85 14.36
C GLN A 201 -8.90 25.00 12.90
N GLU A 202 -8.68 23.88 12.21
CA GLU A 202 -7.95 23.85 10.95
C GLU A 202 -8.86 23.81 9.71
N PHE A 203 -10.12 23.41 9.87
CA PHE A 203 -11.04 23.21 8.75
C PHE A 203 -12.36 23.98 8.93
N PRO A 204 -13.02 24.37 7.82
CA PRO A 204 -14.32 25.00 7.88
C PRO A 204 -15.33 24.08 8.58
N TYR A 205 -16.06 24.62 9.55
CA TYR A 205 -17.08 23.90 10.34
C TYR A 205 -18.04 23.07 9.46
N GLN A 206 -18.41 23.60 8.29
CA GLN A 206 -19.31 22.95 7.33
C GLN A 206 -18.81 21.61 6.79
N ALA A 207 -17.49 21.42 6.66
CA ALA A 207 -16.87 20.21 6.11
C ALA A 207 -16.70 19.10 7.17
N ILE A 208 -16.72 19.47 8.45
CA ILE A 208 -16.40 18.56 9.56
C ILE A 208 -17.59 18.33 10.50
N ALA A 209 -18.70 19.06 10.34
CA ALA A 209 -19.84 19.05 11.25
C ALA A 209 -20.37 17.64 11.54
N ALA A 210 -20.47 16.77 10.52
CA ALA A 210 -20.93 15.39 10.70
C ALA A 210 -19.95 14.53 11.52
N SER A 211 -18.64 14.70 11.31
CA SER A 211 -17.60 14.01 12.08
C SER A 211 -17.54 14.51 13.51
N GLU A 212 -17.63 15.83 13.71
CA GLU A 212 -17.72 16.47 15.03
C GLU A 212 -18.94 15.98 15.82
N PHE A 213 -20.10 15.94 15.16
CA PHE A 213 -21.34 15.48 15.73
C PHE A 213 -21.20 14.07 16.28
N ILE A 214 -20.64 13.14 15.50
CA ILE A 214 -20.42 11.75 15.93
C ILE A 214 -19.39 11.66 17.06
N LEU A 215 -18.32 12.47 17.02
CA LEU A 215 -17.34 12.54 18.11
C LEU A 215 -17.98 12.95 19.44
N LEU A 216 -18.90 13.92 19.43
CA LEU A 216 -19.65 14.32 20.62
C LEU A 216 -20.58 13.21 21.16
N GLN A 217 -21.01 12.27 20.31
CA GLN A 217 -21.80 11.11 20.72
C GLN A 217 -20.94 9.99 21.32
N VAL A 218 -19.75 9.74 20.75
CA VAL A 218 -18.89 8.61 21.16
C VAL A 218 -18.12 8.91 22.44
N MET A 219 -17.70 10.16 22.64
CA MET A 219 -16.85 10.55 23.76
C MET A 219 -17.44 10.26 25.16
N PRO A 220 -18.73 10.52 25.44
CA PRO A 220 -19.34 10.18 26.72
C PRO A 220 -19.39 8.67 27.01
N LEU A 221 -19.39 7.83 25.99
CA LEU A 221 -19.49 6.37 26.15
C LEU A 221 -18.24 5.79 26.81
N PHE A 222 -17.07 6.41 26.62
CA PHE A 222 -15.82 6.01 27.26
C PHE A 222 -15.81 6.23 28.79
N ASN A 223 -16.76 7.00 29.33
CA ASN A 223 -16.88 7.27 30.76
C ASN A 223 -17.94 6.38 31.45
N GLN A 224 -18.58 5.47 30.71
CA GLN A 224 -19.59 4.55 31.24
C GLN A 224 -18.96 3.31 31.89
N SER A 225 -19.63 2.76 32.90
CA SER A 225 -19.22 1.52 33.56
C SER A 225 -20.43 0.58 33.74
N PRO A 226 -20.49 -0.55 33.04
CA PRO A 226 -19.54 -1.04 32.03
C PRO A 226 -19.60 -0.25 30.70
N LEU A 227 -18.53 -0.34 29.90
CA LEU A 227 -18.49 0.27 28.55
C LEU A 227 -19.46 -0.43 27.58
N ASP A 228 -20.18 0.35 26.79
CA ASP A 228 -21.05 -0.14 25.71
C ASP A 228 -20.26 -0.26 24.39
N PHE A 229 -19.49 -1.36 24.26
CA PHE A 229 -18.64 -1.62 23.08
C PHE A 229 -19.43 -1.67 21.77
N GLY A 230 -20.67 -2.16 21.79
CA GLY A 230 -21.51 -2.23 20.59
C GLY A 230 -21.90 -0.84 20.09
N LYS A 231 -22.30 0.04 21.00
CA LYS A 231 -22.63 1.43 20.68
C LYS A 231 -21.40 2.24 20.28
N ILE A 232 -20.25 2.01 20.92
CA ILE A 232 -18.97 2.63 20.54
C ILE A 232 -18.57 2.20 19.12
N ALA A 233 -18.57 0.90 18.83
CA ALA A 233 -18.25 0.39 17.49
C ALA A 233 -19.14 1.02 16.42
N GLN A 234 -20.45 1.08 16.67
CA GLN A 234 -21.40 1.63 15.72
C GLN A 234 -21.16 3.12 15.42
N LEU A 235 -20.91 3.95 16.44
CA LEU A 235 -20.62 5.37 16.24
C LEU A 235 -19.28 5.56 15.53
N LEU A 236 -18.29 4.72 15.82
CA LEU A 236 -17.01 4.77 15.10
C LEU A 236 -17.14 4.38 13.63
N GLN A 237 -17.97 3.39 13.30
CA GLN A 237 -18.30 3.06 11.91
C GLN A 237 -18.91 4.26 11.16
N GLN A 238 -19.82 4.99 11.80
CA GLN A 238 -20.39 6.22 11.24
C GLN A 238 -19.31 7.29 11.09
N LEU A 239 -18.43 7.46 12.09
CA LEU A 239 -17.35 8.43 12.08
C LEU A 239 -16.37 8.18 10.93
N TYR A 240 -16.01 6.93 10.63
CA TYR A 240 -15.13 6.63 9.51
C TYR A 240 -15.72 7.05 8.17
N GLY A 241 -17.02 6.80 7.97
CA GLY A 241 -17.72 7.22 6.75
C GLY A 241 -17.79 8.75 6.58
N THR A 242 -18.02 9.49 7.68
CA THR A 242 -18.02 10.96 7.63
C THR A 242 -16.61 11.53 7.44
N LEU A 243 -15.59 10.92 8.05
CA LEU A 243 -14.19 11.30 7.85
C LEU A 243 -13.72 11.01 6.43
N GLU A 244 -14.13 9.89 5.84
CA GLU A 244 -13.83 9.56 4.44
C GLU A 244 -14.41 10.60 3.50
N ARG A 245 -15.66 11.00 3.71
CA ARG A 245 -16.31 12.05 2.91
C ARG A 245 -15.62 13.40 3.09
N PHE A 246 -15.34 13.81 4.32
CA PHE A 246 -14.56 15.02 4.61
C PHE A 246 -13.21 15.02 3.88
N VAL A 247 -12.49 13.89 3.92
CA VAL A 247 -11.23 13.72 3.18
C VAL A 247 -11.48 13.87 1.67
N ASN A 248 -12.55 13.30 1.12
CA ASN A 248 -12.89 13.46 -0.30
C ASN A 248 -13.28 14.90 -0.72
N GLU A 249 -13.56 15.81 0.21
CA GLU A 249 -13.87 17.22 -0.10
C GLU A 249 -12.63 18.12 -0.22
N LEU A 250 -11.51 17.66 0.35
CA LEU A 250 -10.22 18.35 0.36
C LEU A 250 -9.52 18.31 -1.02
N ASN A 251 -8.76 19.35 -1.36
CA ASN A 251 -7.96 19.38 -2.59
C ASN A 251 -6.64 18.64 -2.44
N TRP A 252 -6.62 17.40 -2.92
CA TRP A 252 -5.45 16.52 -2.87
C TRP A 252 -4.57 16.54 -4.13
N ALA A 253 -4.84 17.40 -5.11
CA ALA A 253 -4.00 17.49 -6.31
C ALA A 253 -2.49 17.66 -5.99
N PRO A 254 -2.08 18.37 -4.93
CA PRO A 254 -0.68 18.44 -4.52
C PRO A 254 -0.16 17.21 -3.74
N PHE A 255 -1.05 16.36 -3.19
CA PHE A 255 -0.70 15.25 -2.29
C PHE A 255 -1.53 13.97 -2.55
N PRO A 256 -1.56 13.43 -3.78
CA PRO A 256 -2.44 12.31 -4.15
C PRO A 256 -2.14 11.00 -3.40
N GLU A 257 -0.90 10.82 -2.93
CA GLU A 257 -0.51 9.63 -2.16
C GLU A 257 -0.94 9.71 -0.69
N ILE A 258 -0.92 10.92 -0.09
CA ILE A 258 -1.41 11.14 1.27
C ILE A 258 -2.90 10.85 1.34
N TYR A 259 -3.65 11.32 0.33
CA TYR A 259 -5.07 11.03 0.17
C TYR A 259 -5.37 9.53 0.20
N ASN A 260 -4.70 8.75 -0.66
CA ASN A 260 -4.88 7.31 -0.72
C ASN A 260 -4.57 6.63 0.62
N ASN A 261 -3.50 7.04 1.31
CA ASN A 261 -3.11 6.47 2.59
C ASN A 261 -4.11 6.79 3.71
N ILE A 262 -4.65 8.01 3.74
CA ILE A 262 -5.72 8.39 4.69
C ILE A 262 -6.94 7.50 4.47
N LEU A 263 -7.37 7.32 3.22
CA LEU A 263 -8.50 6.45 2.90
C LEU A 263 -8.24 4.99 3.31
N GLN A 264 -7.05 4.45 3.02
CA GLN A 264 -6.68 3.09 3.45
C GLN A 264 -6.67 2.93 4.97
N ASN A 265 -6.15 3.90 5.70
CA ASN A 265 -6.15 3.88 7.17
C ASN A 265 -7.59 3.87 7.73
N LEU A 266 -8.47 4.71 7.17
CA LEU A 266 -9.89 4.75 7.55
C LEU A 266 -10.59 3.42 7.23
N ILE A 267 -10.29 2.81 6.08
CA ILE A 267 -10.82 1.50 5.68
C ILE A 267 -10.36 0.41 6.67
N VAL A 268 -9.08 0.40 7.07
CA VAL A 268 -8.58 -0.61 8.02
C VAL A 268 -9.14 -0.39 9.42
N ALA A 269 -9.25 0.87 9.88
CA ALA A 269 -9.89 1.21 11.15
C ALA A 269 -11.36 0.74 11.19
N MET A 270 -12.07 0.95 10.08
CA MET A 270 -13.43 0.49 9.86
C MET A 270 -13.52 -1.04 9.91
N LYS A 271 -12.60 -1.76 9.26
CA LYS A 271 -12.53 -3.23 9.31
C LYS A 271 -12.36 -3.75 10.74
N ASN A 272 -11.41 -3.18 11.50
CA ASN A 272 -11.03 -3.69 12.81
C ASN A 272 -12.02 -3.30 13.92
N THR A 273 -12.77 -2.22 13.73
CA THR A 273 -13.86 -1.80 14.63
C THR A 273 -15.11 -2.68 14.49
N GLY A 274 -15.17 -3.52 13.46
CA GLY A 274 -16.22 -4.53 13.28
C GLY A 274 -15.98 -5.83 14.05
N GLU A 275 -14.82 -6.01 14.69
CA GLU A 275 -14.44 -7.24 15.39
C GLU A 275 -14.41 -7.04 16.91
N PRO A 276 -15.15 -7.85 17.67
CA PRO A 276 -14.55 -8.45 18.85
C PRO A 276 -14.60 -9.98 18.74
N SER A 277 -13.45 -10.60 19.00
CA SER A 277 -13.16 -12.03 19.14
C SER A 277 -14.37 -12.95 19.31
N ALA A 278 -14.79 -13.63 18.24
CA ALA A 278 -15.56 -14.87 18.32
C ALA A 278 -14.65 -16.06 17.95
N THR A 279 -14.24 -16.81 18.96
CA THR A 279 -13.63 -18.13 18.76
C THR A 279 -14.71 -19.10 18.27
N GLY A 280 -14.68 -19.43 16.97
CA GLY A 280 -15.40 -20.56 16.38
C GLY A 280 -16.13 -20.24 15.07
N ALA A 281 -15.84 -21.01 14.02
CA ALA A 281 -16.60 -20.99 12.77
C ALA A 281 -18.08 -21.30 13.04
N THR A 282 -18.98 -20.41 12.65
CA THR A 282 -20.43 -20.58 12.87
C THR A 282 -21.06 -21.30 11.65
N PRO A 283 -21.90 -22.33 11.84
CA PRO A 283 -22.51 -23.07 10.73
C PRO A 283 -23.51 -22.21 9.94
N ILE A 284 -23.40 -22.20 8.61
CA ILE A 284 -24.48 -21.75 7.71
C ILE A 284 -25.45 -22.92 7.48
N THR A 285 -26.75 -22.67 7.42
CA THR A 285 -27.72 -23.75 7.13
C THR A 285 -27.64 -24.17 5.66
N GLN A 286 -28.07 -25.40 5.34
CA GLN A 286 -28.11 -25.89 3.95
C GLN A 286 -29.02 -25.03 3.05
N ASN A 287 -30.10 -24.47 3.62
CA ASN A 287 -30.97 -23.53 2.89
C ASN A 287 -30.29 -22.21 2.59
N GLU A 288 -29.56 -21.63 3.54
CA GLU A 288 -28.79 -20.41 3.32
C GLU A 288 -27.65 -20.64 2.31
N THR A 289 -26.98 -21.79 2.37
CA THR A 289 -25.99 -22.22 1.37
C THR A 289 -26.60 -22.25 -0.04
N GLN A 290 -27.83 -22.75 -0.17
CA GLN A 290 -28.53 -22.77 -1.45
C GLN A 290 -28.95 -21.37 -1.93
N VAL A 291 -29.30 -20.46 -1.02
CA VAL A 291 -29.56 -19.04 -1.34
C VAL A 291 -28.30 -18.39 -1.91
N TRP A 292 -27.13 -18.66 -1.32
CA TRP A 292 -25.83 -18.19 -1.81
C TRP A 292 -25.50 -18.73 -3.21
N LEU A 293 -25.63 -20.03 -3.41
CA LEU A 293 -25.40 -20.65 -4.72
C LEU A 293 -26.34 -20.08 -5.78
N ASN A 294 -27.62 -19.87 -5.45
CA ASN A 294 -28.59 -19.31 -6.38
C ASN A 294 -28.28 -17.84 -6.72
N PHE A 295 -27.87 -17.04 -5.73
CA PHE A 295 -27.49 -15.66 -5.94
C PHE A 295 -26.26 -15.54 -6.84
N ILE A 296 -25.16 -16.23 -6.53
CA ILE A 296 -23.92 -16.11 -7.32
C ILE A 296 -24.11 -16.69 -8.74
N ARG A 297 -24.88 -17.79 -8.89
CA ARG A 297 -25.24 -18.33 -10.22
C ARG A 297 -26.05 -17.33 -11.06
N ALA A 298 -26.89 -16.51 -10.43
CA ALA A 298 -27.64 -15.45 -11.10
C ALA A 298 -26.77 -14.20 -11.34
N LEU A 299 -25.84 -13.89 -10.44
CA LEU A 299 -24.98 -12.70 -10.54
C LEU A 299 -24.03 -12.77 -11.74
N VAL A 300 -23.46 -13.95 -12.02
CA VAL A 300 -22.54 -14.17 -13.14
C VAL A 300 -23.12 -13.74 -14.51
N PRO A 301 -24.26 -14.27 -14.97
CA PRO A 301 -24.83 -13.90 -16.27
C PRO A 301 -25.37 -12.47 -16.29
N GLU A 302 -25.92 -11.95 -15.19
CA GLU A 302 -26.52 -10.61 -15.17
C GLU A 302 -25.45 -9.50 -15.19
N VAL A 303 -24.33 -9.69 -14.50
CA VAL A 303 -23.18 -8.79 -14.60
C VAL A 303 -22.61 -8.82 -16.02
N ALA A 304 -22.46 -10.01 -16.61
CA ALA A 304 -21.99 -10.13 -17.99
C ALA A 304 -22.94 -9.43 -18.99
N ALA A 305 -24.25 -9.62 -18.84
CA ALA A 305 -25.26 -8.99 -19.69
C ALA A 305 -25.30 -7.47 -19.53
N PHE A 306 -25.16 -6.97 -18.29
CA PHE A 306 -25.05 -5.53 -18.03
C PHE A 306 -23.81 -4.94 -18.70
N PHE A 307 -22.63 -5.52 -18.47
CA PHE A 307 -21.40 -4.99 -19.05
C PHE A 307 -21.32 -5.18 -20.58
N ALA A 308 -22.02 -6.16 -21.17
CA ALA A 308 -22.14 -6.26 -22.62
C ALA A 308 -23.03 -5.17 -23.23
N GLN A 309 -24.03 -4.67 -22.48
CA GLN A 309 -24.97 -3.64 -22.92
C GLN A 309 -25.29 -2.64 -21.78
N PRO A 310 -24.35 -1.77 -21.40
CA PRO A 310 -24.46 -0.93 -20.21
C PRO A 310 -25.57 0.13 -20.27
N ASN A 311 -26.01 0.48 -21.47
CA ASN A 311 -27.10 1.44 -21.69
C ASN A 311 -28.49 0.77 -21.67
N SER A 312 -28.58 -0.55 -21.50
CA SER A 312 -29.85 -1.26 -21.40
C SER A 312 -30.49 -1.01 -20.03
N SER A 313 -31.58 -0.23 -20.01
CA SER A 313 -32.38 0.00 -18.79
C SER A 313 -32.92 -1.31 -18.21
N ALA A 314 -33.20 -2.30 -19.07
CA ALA A 314 -33.64 -3.62 -18.64
C ALA A 314 -32.54 -4.39 -17.88
N ASN A 315 -31.32 -4.46 -18.41
CA ASN A 315 -30.21 -5.19 -17.77
C ASN A 315 -29.82 -4.51 -16.45
N LYS A 316 -29.83 -3.17 -16.44
CA LYS A 316 -29.62 -2.35 -15.24
C LYS A 316 -30.64 -2.64 -14.14
N GLN A 317 -31.93 -2.72 -14.50
CA GLN A 317 -33.01 -3.00 -13.56
C GLN A 317 -32.98 -4.45 -13.05
N ILE A 318 -32.62 -5.43 -13.88
CA ILE A 318 -32.45 -6.82 -13.46
C ILE A 318 -31.32 -6.94 -12.45
N LEU A 319 -30.16 -6.32 -12.71
CA LEU A 319 -29.01 -6.32 -11.81
C LEU A 319 -29.31 -5.60 -10.48
N GLN A 320 -30.01 -4.47 -10.51
CA GLN A 320 -30.49 -3.78 -9.31
C GLN A 320 -31.47 -4.64 -8.50
N THR A 321 -32.37 -5.37 -9.17
CA THR A 321 -33.33 -6.25 -8.50
C THR A 321 -32.60 -7.39 -7.79
N LEU A 322 -31.64 -8.01 -8.47
CA LEU A 322 -30.83 -9.10 -7.92
C LEU A 322 -30.01 -8.63 -6.70
N LEU A 323 -29.35 -7.46 -6.80
CA LEU A 323 -28.59 -6.88 -5.69
C LEU A 323 -29.49 -6.47 -4.51
N ASN A 324 -30.70 -5.93 -4.75
CA ASN A 324 -31.66 -5.62 -3.69
C ASN A 324 -32.17 -6.87 -2.97
N GLN A 325 -32.41 -7.97 -3.70
CA GLN A 325 -32.81 -9.24 -3.09
C GLN A 325 -31.74 -9.78 -2.15
N PHE A 326 -30.47 -9.58 -2.50
CA PHE A 326 -29.33 -10.03 -1.70
C PHE A 326 -28.92 -9.05 -0.59
N LEU A 327 -29.20 -7.75 -0.77
CA LEU A 327 -29.08 -6.74 0.27
C LEU A 327 -29.92 -7.12 1.51
N VAL A 328 -31.13 -7.64 1.29
CA VAL A 328 -32.02 -8.15 2.35
C VAL A 328 -31.37 -9.29 3.12
N PHE A 329 -30.64 -10.18 2.45
CA PHE A 329 -29.91 -11.27 3.11
C PHE A 329 -28.86 -10.71 4.08
N PHE A 330 -28.01 -9.78 3.66
CA PHE A 330 -27.02 -9.18 4.56
C PHE A 330 -27.65 -8.32 5.65
N ARG A 331 -28.73 -7.61 5.33
CA ARG A 331 -29.52 -6.84 6.30
C ARG A 331 -30.06 -7.74 7.41
N ASP A 332 -30.48 -8.95 7.10
CA ASP A 332 -31.14 -9.86 8.03
C ASP A 332 -30.20 -10.92 8.61
N TYR A 333 -28.96 -11.01 8.11
CA TYR A 333 -27.99 -12.01 8.55
C TYR A 333 -27.73 -11.92 10.06
N PRO A 334 -27.73 -13.04 10.80
CA PRO A 334 -27.71 -13.02 12.27
C PRO A 334 -26.45 -12.40 12.87
N ILE A 335 -25.32 -12.52 12.17
CA ILE A 335 -24.01 -12.06 12.64
C ILE A 335 -23.58 -10.83 11.85
N LYS A 336 -23.93 -9.65 12.35
CA LYS A 336 -23.69 -8.37 11.65
C LYS A 336 -22.21 -8.09 11.37
N GLN A 337 -21.30 -8.66 12.15
CA GLN A 337 -19.85 -8.52 11.98
C GLN A 337 -19.38 -8.95 10.58
N TYR A 338 -19.98 -9.97 9.98
CA TYR A 338 -19.60 -10.46 8.66
C TYR A 338 -20.45 -9.80 7.55
N ALA A 339 -21.71 -9.47 7.82
CA ALA A 339 -22.64 -9.01 6.79
C ALA A 339 -22.62 -7.50 6.52
N SER A 340 -22.07 -6.68 7.43
CA SER A 340 -22.18 -5.21 7.35
C SER A 340 -21.40 -4.61 6.19
N TYR A 341 -20.20 -5.12 5.88
CA TYR A 341 -19.40 -4.59 4.78
C TYR A 341 -19.90 -5.06 3.40
N PRO A 342 -20.27 -6.34 3.20
CA PRO A 342 -21.03 -6.75 2.02
C PRO A 342 -22.36 -5.98 1.85
N TYR A 343 -23.07 -5.67 2.94
CA TYR A 343 -24.26 -4.81 2.91
C TYR A 343 -23.95 -3.39 2.43
N TYR A 344 -22.88 -2.78 2.93
CA TYR A 344 -22.41 -1.46 2.49
C TYR A 344 -22.02 -1.45 1.01
N LEU A 345 -21.21 -2.40 0.56
CA LEU A 345 -20.79 -2.49 -0.84
C LEU A 345 -21.97 -2.79 -1.79
N THR A 346 -22.95 -3.57 -1.33
CA THR A 346 -24.20 -3.78 -2.08
C THR A 346 -24.96 -2.45 -2.24
N ASN A 347 -25.02 -1.62 -1.20
CA ASN A 347 -25.62 -0.28 -1.29
C ASN A 347 -24.83 0.66 -2.21
N GLN A 348 -23.50 0.65 -2.15
CA GLN A 348 -22.65 1.45 -3.06
C GLN A 348 -22.88 1.06 -4.52
N LEU A 349 -22.94 -0.24 -4.82
CA LEU A 349 -23.28 -0.74 -6.16
C LEU A 349 -24.66 -0.30 -6.61
N LEU A 350 -25.66 -0.38 -5.73
CA LEU A 350 -27.03 0.05 -6.02
C LEU A 350 -27.11 1.57 -6.29
N GLN A 351 -26.36 2.38 -5.53
CA GLN A 351 -26.27 3.84 -5.71
C GLN A 351 -25.61 4.20 -7.03
N LEU A 352 -24.47 3.57 -7.37
CA LEU A 352 -23.82 3.75 -8.66
C LEU A 352 -24.75 3.33 -9.80
N LEU A 353 -25.38 2.17 -9.70
CA LEU A 353 -26.37 1.74 -10.66
C LEU A 353 -27.60 2.65 -10.71
N ALA A 354 -27.96 3.41 -9.67
CA ALA A 354 -29.11 4.32 -9.73
C ALA A 354 -28.83 5.58 -10.59
N GLN A 355 -27.57 5.93 -10.82
CA GLN A 355 -27.21 7.11 -11.60
C GLN A 355 -27.71 7.01 -13.05
N PRO A 356 -28.16 8.11 -13.69
CA PRO A 356 -28.64 8.10 -15.07
C PRO A 356 -27.62 7.54 -16.08
N SER A 357 -26.34 7.90 -15.88
CA SER A 357 -25.21 7.49 -16.71
C SER A 357 -24.01 7.10 -15.83
N PRO A 358 -23.98 5.87 -15.29
CA PRO A 358 -22.93 5.48 -14.36
C PRO A 358 -21.60 5.24 -15.07
N SER A 359 -20.50 5.64 -14.42
CA SER A 359 -19.15 5.36 -14.93
C SER A 359 -18.88 3.85 -14.92
N LEU A 360 -18.59 3.26 -16.09
CA LEU A 360 -18.30 1.83 -16.21
C LEU A 360 -17.02 1.42 -15.48
N GLY A 361 -16.03 2.32 -15.40
CA GLY A 361 -14.83 2.09 -14.60
C GLY A 361 -15.12 2.09 -13.10
N ALA A 362 -15.94 3.04 -12.62
CA ALA A 362 -16.34 3.08 -11.21
C ALA A 362 -17.20 1.86 -10.82
N LEU A 363 -18.12 1.46 -11.69
CA LEU A 363 -18.91 0.23 -11.49
C LEU A 363 -18.03 -1.02 -11.52
N SER A 364 -17.08 -1.12 -12.45
CA SER A 364 -16.14 -2.25 -12.49
C SER A 364 -15.32 -2.34 -11.19
N ASN A 365 -14.78 -1.22 -10.71
CA ASN A 365 -14.05 -1.15 -9.44
C ASN A 365 -14.92 -1.56 -8.25
N ALA A 366 -16.14 -1.02 -8.16
CA ALA A 366 -17.07 -1.35 -7.08
C ALA A 366 -17.47 -2.83 -7.11
N PHE A 367 -17.67 -3.43 -8.29
CA PHE A 367 -17.96 -4.87 -8.41
C PHE A 367 -16.76 -5.73 -8.01
N GLN A 368 -15.53 -5.33 -8.33
CA GLN A 368 -14.33 -6.07 -7.91
C GLN A 368 -14.14 -6.04 -6.39
N GLN A 369 -14.34 -4.88 -5.75
CA GLN A 369 -14.34 -4.77 -4.30
C GLN A 369 -15.44 -5.64 -3.68
N TYR A 370 -16.63 -5.63 -4.27
CA TYR A 370 -17.74 -6.48 -3.85
C TYR A 370 -17.39 -7.97 -3.94
N TYR A 371 -16.79 -8.45 -5.04
CA TYR A 371 -16.40 -9.86 -5.16
C TYR A 371 -15.32 -10.28 -4.17
N ALA A 372 -14.34 -9.42 -3.91
CA ALA A 372 -13.31 -9.70 -2.91
C ALA A 372 -13.91 -9.89 -1.52
N GLU A 373 -14.89 -9.04 -1.16
CA GLU A 373 -15.58 -9.15 0.12
C GLU A 373 -16.56 -10.31 0.20
N LEU A 374 -17.20 -10.69 -0.90
CA LEU A 374 -18.00 -11.91 -0.94
C LEU A 374 -17.12 -13.16 -0.74
N ALA A 375 -15.92 -13.19 -1.31
CA ALA A 375 -14.97 -14.28 -1.10
C ALA A 375 -14.52 -14.35 0.37
N HIS A 376 -14.15 -13.21 0.97
CA HIS A 376 -13.81 -13.12 2.40
C HIS A 376 -14.99 -13.51 3.31
N PHE A 377 -16.22 -13.12 2.95
CA PHE A 377 -17.42 -13.55 3.67
C PHE A 377 -17.57 -15.08 3.62
N ILE A 378 -17.39 -15.69 2.45
CA ILE A 378 -17.51 -17.15 2.23
C ILE A 378 -16.45 -17.94 3.00
N GLU A 379 -15.21 -17.43 3.09
CA GLU A 379 -14.14 -18.04 3.89
C GLU A 379 -14.48 -18.17 5.38
N ASN A 380 -15.38 -17.31 5.88
CA ASN A 380 -15.82 -17.31 7.26
C ASN A 380 -17.07 -18.20 7.52
N LEU A 381 -17.62 -18.84 6.49
CA LEU A 381 -18.79 -19.72 6.60
C LEU A 381 -18.36 -21.19 6.76
N SER A 382 -18.96 -21.92 7.70
CA SER A 382 -18.80 -23.37 7.80
C SER A 382 -19.82 -24.09 6.91
N MET A 383 -19.38 -24.52 5.73
CA MET A 383 -20.20 -25.16 4.69
C MET A 383 -19.58 -26.47 4.18
N ASP A 384 -20.34 -27.27 3.42
CA ASP A 384 -19.79 -28.48 2.82
C ASP A 384 -18.74 -28.13 1.75
N PRO A 385 -17.66 -28.93 1.60
CA PRO A 385 -16.57 -28.62 0.67
C PRO A 385 -17.00 -28.50 -0.80
N THR A 386 -18.08 -29.19 -1.21
CA THR A 386 -18.52 -29.15 -2.62
C THR A 386 -19.20 -27.83 -2.93
N SER A 387 -20.06 -27.34 -2.04
CA SER A 387 -20.69 -26.03 -2.16
C SER A 387 -19.67 -24.89 -2.05
N TYR A 388 -18.65 -25.04 -1.19
CA TYR A 388 -17.54 -24.09 -1.06
C TYR A 388 -16.74 -23.95 -2.35
N ASP A 389 -16.31 -25.08 -2.93
CA ASP A 389 -15.55 -25.10 -4.18
C ASP A 389 -16.38 -24.54 -5.34
N GLU A 390 -17.69 -24.82 -5.38
CA GLU A 390 -18.58 -24.28 -6.39
C GLU A 390 -18.74 -22.76 -6.28
N LEU A 391 -18.96 -22.22 -5.07
CA LEU A 391 -19.08 -20.78 -4.84
C LEU A 391 -17.82 -20.02 -5.24
N ASN A 392 -16.65 -20.52 -4.84
CA ASN A 392 -15.36 -19.92 -5.20
C ASN A 392 -15.12 -19.94 -6.71
N ARG A 393 -15.48 -21.04 -7.40
CA ARG A 393 -15.38 -21.12 -8.86
C ARG A 393 -16.32 -20.11 -9.55
N LEU A 394 -17.54 -19.94 -9.06
CA LEU A 394 -18.49 -18.99 -9.62
C LEU A 394 -18.07 -17.54 -9.38
N LEU A 395 -17.53 -17.21 -8.21
CA LEU A 395 -16.95 -15.90 -7.90
C LEU A 395 -15.72 -15.58 -8.75
N ALA A 396 -14.82 -16.54 -8.97
CA ALA A 396 -13.71 -16.36 -9.88
C ALA A 396 -14.20 -16.04 -11.31
N SER A 397 -15.33 -16.60 -11.74
CA SER A 397 -15.93 -16.30 -13.05
C SER A 397 -16.59 -14.92 -13.15
N THR A 398 -17.15 -14.37 -12.05
CA THR A 398 -17.69 -13.00 -12.06
C THR A 398 -16.61 -11.94 -12.21
N VAL A 399 -15.43 -12.18 -11.62
CA VAL A 399 -14.26 -11.27 -11.70
C VAL A 399 -13.78 -11.10 -13.14
N ILE A 400 -13.79 -12.17 -13.94
CA ILE A 400 -13.37 -12.13 -15.35
C ILE A 400 -14.30 -11.22 -16.17
N ASN A 401 -15.60 -11.20 -15.87
CA ASN A 401 -16.58 -10.40 -16.62
C ASN A 401 -16.41 -8.89 -16.40
N THR A 402 -15.89 -8.45 -15.26
CA THR A 402 -15.66 -7.02 -14.96
C THR A 402 -14.24 -6.56 -15.27
N ALA A 403 -13.28 -7.48 -15.39
CA ALA A 403 -11.87 -7.20 -15.66
C ALA A 403 -11.57 -6.59 -17.04
N PHE A 404 -12.41 -6.87 -18.06
CA PHE A 404 -12.21 -6.36 -19.43
C PHE A 404 -12.28 -4.83 -19.56
N TYR A 405 -12.93 -4.14 -18.63
CA TYR A 405 -13.14 -2.69 -18.69
C TYR A 405 -12.02 -1.85 -18.04
N GLN A 406 -10.97 -2.49 -17.50
CA GLN A 406 -9.75 -1.84 -16.99
C GLN A 406 -8.70 -1.57 -18.08
N GLY A 407 -8.93 -2.03 -19.32
CA GLY A 407 -7.94 -2.01 -20.40
C GLY A 407 -8.30 -1.20 -21.65
N GLY A 408 -9.37 -0.41 -21.64
CA GLY A 408 -9.82 0.34 -22.82
C GLY A 408 -10.32 1.72 -22.46
N GLY A 409 -9.63 2.75 -22.97
CA GLY A 409 -10.30 4.03 -23.22
C GLY A 409 -11.59 3.74 -24.00
N GLY A 410 -12.69 4.36 -23.59
CA GLY A 410 -14.01 4.09 -24.15
C GLY A 410 -13.97 4.00 -25.66
N VAL A 411 -14.52 2.92 -26.21
CA VAL A 411 -14.98 2.95 -27.59
C VAL A 411 -16.11 3.98 -27.59
N GLY A 412 -15.81 5.20 -28.03
CA GLY A 412 -16.85 6.16 -28.38
C GLY A 412 -17.83 5.50 -29.37
N PRO A 413 -19.11 5.92 -29.39
CA PRO A 413 -20.10 5.29 -30.25
C PRO A 413 -19.55 5.15 -31.66
N THR A 414 -19.70 3.96 -32.26
CA THR A 414 -19.39 3.75 -33.67
C THR A 414 -20.06 4.88 -34.46
N GLY A 415 -19.25 5.74 -35.08
CA GLY A 415 -19.77 6.83 -35.90
C GLY A 415 -20.71 6.26 -36.96
N PRO A 416 -21.78 6.98 -37.35
CA PRO A 416 -22.71 6.49 -38.36
C PRO A 416 -21.94 6.04 -39.60
N ALA A 417 -22.33 4.91 -40.18
CA ALA A 417 -21.71 4.36 -41.38
C ALA A 417 -21.55 5.46 -42.43
N GLY A 418 -20.31 5.73 -42.86
CA GLY A 418 -20.05 6.70 -43.92
C GLY A 418 -20.81 6.33 -45.19
N PRO A 419 -21.31 7.31 -45.96
CA PRO A 419 -22.08 7.03 -47.17
C PRO A 419 -21.29 6.12 -48.11
N THR A 420 -21.98 5.13 -48.66
CA THR A 420 -21.44 4.21 -49.67
C THR A 420 -20.75 5.01 -50.77
N GLY A 421 -19.42 4.87 -50.87
CA GLY A 421 -18.64 5.48 -51.95
C GLY A 421 -19.13 4.97 -53.30
N ALA A 422 -19.25 5.87 -54.28
CA ALA A 422 -19.78 5.58 -55.61
C ALA A 422 -19.12 4.34 -56.23
N THR A 423 -19.95 3.51 -56.86
CA THR A 423 -19.54 2.33 -57.64
C THR A 423 -18.45 2.72 -58.65
N GLY A 424 -17.22 2.25 -58.42
CA GLY A 424 -16.13 2.35 -59.39
C GLY A 424 -16.44 1.53 -60.64
N ALA A 425 -16.18 2.10 -61.82
CA ALA A 425 -16.48 1.52 -63.12
C ALA A 425 -15.92 0.09 -63.29
N THR A 426 -16.73 -0.77 -63.90
CA THR A 426 -16.41 -2.16 -64.26
C THR A 426 -15.18 -2.20 -65.20
N GLY A 427 -14.10 -2.85 -64.76
CA GLY A 427 -12.97 -3.20 -65.63
C GLY A 427 -13.29 -4.44 -66.49
N PRO A 428 -12.79 -4.53 -67.75
CA PRO A 428 -13.15 -5.62 -68.65
C PRO A 428 -12.54 -6.94 -68.20
N ALA A 429 -13.29 -8.03 -68.40
CA ALA A 429 -12.91 -9.40 -68.05
C ALA A 429 -11.71 -9.89 -68.87
N GLY A 430 -10.76 -10.55 -68.20
CA GLY A 430 -9.65 -11.28 -68.80
C GLY A 430 -9.30 -12.53 -67.99
N SER A 431 -9.41 -13.69 -68.62
CA SER A 431 -9.36 -15.05 -68.09
C SER A 431 -7.94 -15.61 -67.85
N GLY A 432 -7.76 -16.39 -66.78
CA GLY A 432 -6.91 -17.61 -66.76
C GLY A 432 -5.46 -17.51 -66.25
N VAL A 433 -5.19 -18.20 -65.13
CA VAL A 433 -3.95 -18.87 -64.66
C VAL A 433 -2.58 -18.20 -64.93
N GLY A 434 -1.89 -17.77 -63.87
CA GLY A 434 -0.48 -17.31 -63.93
C GLY A 434 0.55 -18.46 -63.90
N PRO A 435 1.71 -18.33 -64.59
CA PRO A 435 2.63 -19.43 -64.87
C PRO A 435 3.62 -19.78 -63.74
N THR A 436 4.09 -21.03 -63.75
CA THR A 436 5.21 -21.56 -62.95
C THR A 436 6.56 -20.92 -63.37
N GLY A 437 7.41 -20.57 -62.40
CA GLY A 437 8.71 -19.93 -62.65
C GLY A 437 9.76 -20.87 -63.29
N PRO A 438 10.75 -20.32 -64.04
CA PRO A 438 11.68 -21.09 -64.87
C PRO A 438 12.77 -21.81 -64.06
N THR A 439 13.19 -22.97 -64.56
CA THR A 439 14.34 -23.77 -64.09
C THR A 439 15.67 -23.06 -64.41
N GLY A 440 16.61 -23.04 -63.47
CA GLY A 440 17.92 -22.41 -63.64
C GLY A 440 18.80 -23.08 -64.71
N PRO A 441 19.77 -22.34 -65.31
CA PRO A 441 20.57 -22.83 -66.43
C PRO A 441 21.58 -23.92 -66.03
N VAL A 442 21.77 -24.87 -66.94
CA VAL A 442 22.76 -25.96 -66.86
C VAL A 442 24.19 -25.39 -67.04
N GLY A 443 25.12 -25.77 -66.16
CA GLY A 443 26.52 -25.34 -66.24
C GLY A 443 27.25 -25.91 -67.47
N PRO A 444 28.25 -25.19 -68.04
CA PRO A 444 28.90 -25.59 -69.27
C PRO A 444 29.75 -26.86 -69.12
N THR A 445 29.66 -27.75 -70.10
CA THR A 445 30.48 -28.96 -70.26
C THR A 445 31.93 -28.59 -70.59
N GLY A 446 32.89 -29.07 -69.79
CA GLY A 446 34.33 -28.88 -70.06
C GLY A 446 34.82 -29.74 -71.24
N PRO A 447 35.78 -29.26 -72.05
CA PRO A 447 36.31 -29.99 -73.20
C PRO A 447 37.17 -31.20 -72.78
N THR A 448 37.05 -32.28 -73.55
CA THR A 448 37.76 -33.55 -73.39
C THR A 448 39.26 -33.39 -73.65
N GLY A 449 40.10 -33.75 -72.68
CA GLY A 449 41.56 -33.83 -72.78
C GLY A 449 42.13 -34.75 -71.69
N SER A 450 43.08 -35.60 -72.05
CA SER A 450 43.59 -36.73 -71.25
C SER A 450 44.44 -36.33 -70.04
N GLY A 451 44.22 -37.00 -68.91
CA GLY A 451 45.11 -36.98 -67.76
C GLY A 451 44.43 -36.48 -66.48
N VAL A 452 44.60 -37.23 -65.39
CA VAL A 452 43.99 -36.99 -64.08
C VAL A 452 44.34 -35.58 -63.56
N GLY A 453 43.32 -34.78 -63.25
CA GLY A 453 43.43 -33.49 -62.56
C GLY A 453 42.39 -33.38 -61.43
N PRO A 454 42.69 -32.67 -60.32
CA PRO A 454 41.93 -32.73 -59.08
C PRO A 454 40.52 -32.10 -59.17
N THR A 455 39.59 -32.60 -58.35
CA THR A 455 38.20 -32.14 -58.19
C THR A 455 38.13 -30.63 -57.92
N GLY A 456 37.32 -29.90 -58.71
CA GLY A 456 37.05 -28.47 -58.51
C GLY A 456 36.14 -28.19 -57.30
N PRO A 457 36.24 -27.00 -56.67
CA PRO A 457 35.50 -26.66 -55.44
C PRO A 457 33.99 -26.49 -55.66
N THR A 458 33.21 -26.81 -54.63
CA THR A 458 31.75 -26.62 -54.53
C THR A 458 31.35 -25.15 -54.74
N GLY A 459 30.34 -24.90 -55.58
CA GLY A 459 29.82 -23.56 -55.85
C GLY A 459 29.14 -22.89 -54.64
N ALA A 460 29.22 -21.56 -54.57
CA ALA A 460 28.73 -20.75 -53.46
C ALA A 460 27.20 -20.78 -53.30
N THR A 461 26.73 -20.81 -52.06
CA THR A 461 25.33 -20.61 -51.66
C THR A 461 24.82 -19.26 -52.17
N GLY A 462 23.66 -19.24 -52.84
CA GLY A 462 23.04 -18.03 -53.37
C GLY A 462 22.59 -17.04 -52.28
N PRO A 463 22.47 -15.74 -52.60
CA PRO A 463 22.15 -14.69 -51.63
C PRO A 463 20.73 -14.82 -51.05
N THR A 464 20.62 -14.57 -49.76
CA THR A 464 19.34 -14.37 -49.05
C THR A 464 18.53 -13.25 -49.70
N GLY A 465 17.25 -13.51 -49.99
CA GLY A 465 16.34 -12.55 -50.63
C GLY A 465 16.11 -11.27 -49.81
N PRO A 466 15.65 -10.18 -50.48
CA PRO A 466 15.59 -8.85 -49.90
C PRO A 466 14.60 -8.74 -48.73
N THR A 467 15.04 -8.01 -47.70
CA THR A 467 14.27 -7.56 -46.53
C THR A 467 13.00 -6.82 -46.97
N GLY A 468 11.84 -7.28 -46.48
CA GLY A 468 10.56 -6.60 -46.64
C GLY A 468 10.52 -5.24 -45.93
N ALA A 469 9.70 -4.33 -46.48
CA ALA A 469 9.68 -2.89 -46.26
C ALA A 469 9.71 -2.40 -44.80
N THR A 470 10.51 -1.34 -44.60
CA THR A 470 10.51 -0.42 -43.46
C THR A 470 9.10 0.09 -43.15
N GLY A 471 8.56 -0.31 -42.00
CA GLY A 471 7.37 0.33 -41.42
C GLY A 471 7.69 1.76 -41.00
N ALA A 472 6.74 2.67 -41.21
CA ALA A 472 6.88 4.11 -41.03
C ALA A 472 7.48 4.53 -39.68
N THR A 473 8.38 5.50 -39.74
CA THR A 473 8.91 6.28 -38.60
C THR A 473 7.75 6.79 -37.74
N GLY A 474 7.66 6.31 -36.50
CA GLY A 474 6.76 6.89 -35.50
C GLY A 474 7.16 8.34 -35.20
N PRO A 475 6.21 9.23 -34.89
CA PRO A 475 6.50 10.64 -34.65
C PRO A 475 7.43 10.80 -33.45
N THR A 476 8.46 11.64 -33.63
CA THR A 476 9.30 12.21 -32.57
C THR A 476 8.42 12.80 -31.48
N GLY A 477 8.73 12.46 -30.22
CA GLY A 477 7.84 12.65 -29.08
C GLY A 477 7.45 14.09 -28.73
N SER A 478 6.29 14.21 -28.09
CA SER A 478 5.97 15.28 -27.15
C SER A 478 5.92 14.68 -25.75
N GLY A 479 6.68 15.25 -24.81
CA GLY A 479 6.75 14.82 -23.42
C GLY A 479 5.40 14.89 -22.69
N GLY A 480 5.25 14.01 -21.71
CA GLY A 480 4.14 13.97 -20.78
C GLY A 480 4.39 12.91 -19.70
N THR A 481 4.79 13.37 -18.53
CA THR A 481 4.89 12.65 -17.25
C THR A 481 3.54 12.07 -16.82
N GLY A 482 3.51 10.85 -16.24
CA GLY A 482 2.33 10.32 -15.54
C GLY A 482 2.40 8.83 -15.17
N GLY A 483 2.61 8.57 -13.87
CA GLY A 483 2.70 7.30 -13.14
C GLY A 483 2.14 5.99 -13.71
N THR A 484 2.98 4.96 -13.72
CA THR A 484 2.59 3.54 -13.75
C THR A 484 2.35 3.03 -12.32
N GLY A 485 1.09 2.69 -12.03
CA GLY A 485 0.68 1.96 -10.83
C GLY A 485 1.11 0.49 -10.90
N GLY A 486 1.67 -0.02 -9.80
CA GLY A 486 2.22 -1.36 -9.71
C GLY A 486 1.17 -2.44 -9.41
N THR A 487 1.26 -3.56 -10.12
CA THR A 487 0.92 -4.91 -9.63
C THR A 487 1.77 -5.92 -10.40
N GLY A 488 2.43 -6.83 -9.68
CA GLY A 488 3.14 -7.98 -10.26
C GLY A 488 4.59 -8.10 -9.76
N GLY A 489 4.83 -8.98 -8.79
CA GLY A 489 6.17 -9.24 -8.26
C GLY A 489 7.10 -9.89 -9.28
N ILE A 490 8.10 -9.14 -9.74
CA ILE A 490 9.39 -9.60 -10.27
C ILE A 490 10.44 -8.51 -9.97
N GLY A 491 11.71 -8.90 -9.79
CA GLY A 491 12.76 -8.21 -8.99
C GLY A 491 13.04 -6.73 -9.26
N ASN A 492 13.11 -5.95 -8.18
CA ASN A 492 13.69 -4.61 -8.22
C ASN A 492 15.14 -4.67 -7.72
N LEU A 493 16.02 -3.92 -8.38
CA LEU A 493 17.38 -3.67 -7.92
C LEU A 493 17.45 -2.27 -7.31
N TYR A 494 17.91 -2.18 -6.07
CA TYR A 494 18.11 -0.93 -5.33
C TYR A 494 19.59 -0.57 -5.29
N VAL A 495 19.90 0.68 -5.63
CA VAL A 495 21.29 1.13 -5.84
C VAL A 495 21.57 2.35 -4.98
N ALA A 496 22.53 2.26 -4.05
CA ALA A 496 22.95 3.39 -3.22
C ALA A 496 23.93 4.28 -4.00
N ASN A 497 23.55 5.54 -4.20
CA ASN A 497 24.33 6.53 -4.93
C ASN A 497 24.76 7.67 -3.99
N ALA A 498 26.04 7.69 -3.66
CA ALA A 498 26.63 8.66 -2.78
C ALA A 498 26.76 10.07 -3.39
N GLY A 499 26.97 10.17 -4.71
CA GLY A 499 27.25 11.46 -5.36
C GLY A 499 26.09 12.45 -5.30
N TYR A 500 24.86 11.96 -5.19
CA TYR A 500 23.64 12.79 -5.07
C TYR A 500 22.82 12.49 -3.81
N ALA A 501 23.33 11.65 -2.91
CA ALA A 501 22.58 11.14 -1.76
C ALA A 501 21.21 10.56 -2.15
N THR A 502 21.22 9.58 -3.07
CA THR A 502 19.98 8.96 -3.60
C THR A 502 20.05 7.44 -3.64
N VAL A 503 18.89 6.78 -3.70
CA VAL A 503 18.76 5.36 -4.03
C VAL A 503 18.03 5.22 -5.37
N ASN A 504 18.68 4.72 -6.42
CA ASN A 504 17.95 4.38 -7.65
C ASN A 504 17.22 3.05 -7.48
N VAL A 505 16.01 2.97 -8.03
CA VAL A 505 15.24 1.74 -8.17
C VAL A 505 15.24 1.36 -9.64
N ILE A 506 15.76 0.18 -9.92
CA ILE A 506 15.88 -0.38 -11.25
C ILE A 506 14.91 -1.54 -11.35
N ASP A 507 14.03 -1.48 -12.33
CA ASP A 507 13.20 -2.61 -12.71
C ASP A 507 14.03 -3.54 -13.59
N THR A 508 14.30 -4.76 -13.14
CA THR A 508 15.11 -5.72 -13.89
C THR A 508 14.32 -6.48 -14.96
N SER A 509 13.00 -6.25 -15.04
CA SER A 509 12.07 -6.86 -16.00
C SER A 509 11.87 -6.01 -17.27
N LEU A 510 11.98 -4.68 -17.18
CA LEU A 510 11.61 -3.77 -18.28
C LEU A 510 12.64 -3.68 -19.43
N GLN A 511 13.84 -4.24 -19.27
CA GLN A 511 14.91 -4.32 -20.29
C GLN A 511 15.80 -5.54 -20.04
N LYS A 512 16.53 -6.04 -21.05
CA LYS A 512 17.46 -7.19 -20.88
C LYS A 512 18.52 -6.96 -19.79
N LEU A 513 18.83 -5.72 -19.41
CA LEU A 513 19.75 -5.41 -18.30
C LEU A 513 19.02 -4.76 -17.09
N GLY A 514 17.82 -4.23 -17.29
CA GLY A 514 17.08 -3.39 -16.34
C GLY A 514 17.17 -1.90 -16.65
N SER A 515 16.26 -1.10 -16.09
CA SER A 515 16.23 0.37 -16.25
C SER A 515 15.83 1.06 -14.95
N VAL A 516 16.42 2.23 -14.66
CA VAL A 516 16.00 3.07 -13.52
C VAL A 516 14.55 3.52 -13.75
N ILE A 517 13.66 3.12 -12.85
CA ILE A 517 12.23 3.48 -12.86
C ILE A 517 11.89 4.56 -11.83
N SER A 518 12.69 4.68 -10.77
CA SER A 518 12.57 5.77 -9.80
C SER A 518 13.87 6.04 -9.06
N THR A 519 13.93 7.19 -8.38
CA THR A 519 15.07 7.62 -7.58
C THR A 519 14.57 8.19 -6.27
N LEU A 520 15.09 7.68 -5.16
CA LEU A 520 14.70 8.07 -3.81
C LEU A 520 15.73 9.00 -3.19
N PRO A 521 15.31 10.00 -2.39
CA PRO A 521 13.93 10.33 -2.08
C PRO A 521 13.20 10.99 -3.27
N ALA A 522 11.92 10.66 -3.48
CA ALA A 522 11.03 11.44 -4.34
C ALA A 522 10.56 12.73 -3.64
N THR A 523 10.40 12.67 -2.31
CA THR A 523 10.14 13.80 -1.38
C THR A 523 10.92 13.55 -0.07
N GLY A 524 11.34 14.61 0.62
CA GLY A 524 12.22 14.51 1.80
C GLY A 524 13.71 14.34 1.45
N SER A 525 14.52 13.99 2.44
CA SER A 525 15.96 13.73 2.28
C SER A 525 16.32 12.42 2.98
N LEU A 526 17.23 11.63 2.39
CA LEU A 526 17.92 10.59 3.16
C LEU A 526 18.64 11.23 4.33
N GLY A 527 18.82 10.48 5.42
CA GLY A 527 19.57 10.95 6.58
C GLY A 527 21.06 11.22 6.32
N GLY A 528 21.53 11.11 5.08
CA GLY A 528 22.90 11.35 4.66
C GLY A 528 23.20 10.73 3.30
N THR A 529 24.49 10.52 3.04
CA THR A 529 25.00 9.82 1.85
C THR A 529 24.81 8.31 2.00
N PRO A 530 23.99 7.64 1.17
CA PRO A 530 23.75 6.21 1.29
C PRO A 530 25.01 5.42 0.88
N ILE A 531 25.38 4.45 1.71
CA ILE A 531 26.58 3.60 1.51
C ILE A 531 26.29 2.10 1.57
N ARG A 532 25.13 1.71 2.12
CA ARG A 532 24.71 0.31 2.22
C ARG A 532 23.18 0.21 2.17
N ILE A 533 22.65 -0.82 1.52
CA ILE A 533 21.21 -1.09 1.48
C ILE A 533 20.96 -2.53 1.91
N VAL A 534 19.96 -2.76 2.75
CA VAL A 534 19.42 -4.10 3.01
C VAL A 534 17.91 -4.13 2.82
N THR A 535 17.41 -5.26 2.34
CA THR A 535 16.00 -5.46 2.03
C THR A 535 15.37 -6.40 3.05
N ASN A 536 14.13 -6.12 3.46
CA ASN A 536 13.32 -7.05 4.23
C ASN A 536 12.09 -7.49 3.41
N PRO A 537 12.17 -8.66 2.75
CA PRO A 537 11.05 -9.24 2.02
C PRO A 537 9.79 -9.46 2.88
N LYS A 538 9.94 -9.70 4.19
CA LYS A 538 8.79 -9.96 5.08
C LYS A 538 7.95 -8.72 5.36
N THR A 539 8.59 -7.56 5.44
CA THR A 539 7.92 -6.31 5.79
C THR A 539 7.76 -5.35 4.61
N ASN A 540 8.31 -5.69 3.44
CA ASN A 540 8.42 -4.80 2.28
C ASN A 540 9.21 -3.50 2.56
N TYR A 541 10.02 -3.49 3.60
CA TYR A 541 10.91 -2.37 3.91
C TYR A 541 12.29 -2.55 3.31
N ILE A 542 12.92 -1.42 3.05
CA ILE A 542 14.31 -1.30 2.66
C ILE A 542 14.96 -0.38 3.66
N TYR A 543 16.17 -0.72 4.09
CA TYR A 543 16.95 0.07 5.02
C TYR A 543 18.16 0.59 4.27
N SER A 544 18.27 1.91 4.15
CA SER A 544 19.42 2.60 3.58
C SER A 544 20.27 3.16 4.71
N LEU A 545 21.48 2.62 4.89
CA LEU A 545 22.46 3.16 5.80
C LEU A 545 23.13 4.34 5.12
N ASN A 546 23.02 5.50 5.76
CA ASN A 546 23.53 6.75 5.27
C ASN A 546 24.53 7.35 6.25
N VAL A 547 25.51 8.08 5.73
CA VAL A 547 26.58 8.72 6.50
C VAL A 547 26.57 10.21 6.28
N ASN A 548 26.78 10.98 7.34
CA ASN A 548 26.91 12.42 7.28
C ASN A 548 27.95 12.91 8.31
N ASN A 549 28.22 14.23 8.33
CA ASN A 549 29.20 14.82 9.26
C ASN A 549 28.78 14.76 10.75
N ALA A 550 27.50 14.48 11.02
CA ALA A 550 26.92 14.38 12.36
C ALA A 550 26.72 12.92 12.84
N GLY A 551 27.07 11.91 12.03
CA GLY A 551 26.93 10.48 12.39
C GLY A 551 26.35 9.63 11.27
N SER A 552 26.04 8.38 11.60
CA SER A 552 25.38 7.44 10.69
C SER A 552 23.87 7.40 10.97
N THR A 553 23.08 7.18 9.93
CA THR A 553 21.62 7.08 10.02
C THR A 553 21.11 5.91 9.19
N VAL A 554 19.95 5.36 9.54
CA VAL A 554 19.24 4.40 8.68
C VAL A 554 17.92 5.01 8.24
N SER A 555 17.78 5.28 6.96
CA SER A 555 16.49 5.64 6.36
C SER A 555 15.72 4.37 6.02
N ILE A 556 14.51 4.25 6.56
CA ILE A 556 13.57 3.16 6.30
C ILE A 556 12.70 3.58 5.14
N ILE A 557 12.64 2.75 4.11
CA ILE A 557 11.89 2.98 2.88
C ILE A 557 10.79 1.91 2.77
N ASP A 558 9.53 2.32 2.69
CA ASP A 558 8.39 1.43 2.47
C ASP A 558 8.03 1.34 0.99
N ARG A 559 8.20 0.15 0.42
CA ARG A 559 7.91 -0.13 -0.99
C ARG A 559 6.42 -0.07 -1.32
N ARG A 560 5.53 -0.17 -0.33
CA ARG A 560 4.07 -0.21 -0.56
C ARG A 560 3.49 1.17 -0.88
N LEU A 561 4.21 2.23 -0.53
CA LEU A 561 3.70 3.60 -0.60
C LEU A 561 3.87 4.26 -1.99
N GLY A 562 4.40 3.55 -3.00
CA GLY A 562 4.38 3.94 -4.41
C GLY A 562 5.52 3.36 -5.24
N ALA A 563 5.69 3.83 -6.48
CA ALA A 563 6.60 3.24 -7.46
C ALA A 563 8.08 3.36 -7.04
N GLY A 564 8.58 2.35 -6.33
CA GLY A 564 9.96 2.24 -5.85
C GLY A 564 10.15 2.45 -4.34
N GLY A 565 9.13 2.92 -3.62
CA GLY A 565 9.09 3.07 -2.17
C GLY A 565 9.36 4.47 -1.63
N PHE A 566 8.90 4.78 -0.42
CA PHE A 566 9.04 6.10 0.21
C PHE A 566 9.79 6.04 1.54
N ILE A 567 10.58 7.07 1.86
CA ILE A 567 11.21 7.18 3.18
C ILE A 567 10.12 7.41 4.23
N VAL A 568 9.97 6.48 5.16
CA VAL A 568 8.95 6.52 6.23
C VAL A 568 9.52 6.83 7.60
N ALA A 569 10.82 6.61 7.79
CA ALA A 569 11.56 7.05 8.97
C ALA A 569 13.04 7.20 8.65
N THR A 570 13.75 7.97 9.50
CA THR A 570 15.21 8.00 9.51
C THR A 570 15.67 7.94 10.95
N LEU A 571 16.47 6.93 11.26
CA LEU A 571 16.94 6.63 12.61
C LEU A 571 18.40 7.00 12.74
N SER A 572 18.78 7.67 13.82
CA SER A 572 20.19 7.89 14.15
C SER A 572 20.81 6.60 14.67
N VAL A 573 21.92 6.18 14.09
CA VAL A 573 22.69 4.99 14.50
C VAL A 573 24.13 5.38 14.72
N GLY A 574 24.58 5.42 15.97
CA GLY A 574 25.97 5.75 16.33
C GLY A 574 26.49 7.13 15.89
N TYR A 575 27.55 7.62 16.54
CA TYR A 575 28.20 8.90 16.19
C TYR A 575 29.63 8.66 15.68
N PHE A 576 29.97 9.29 14.54
CA PHE A 576 31.32 9.31 14.00
C PHE A 576 32.05 10.60 14.41
N GLY A 577 33.07 10.49 15.25
CA GLY A 577 33.85 11.63 15.75
C GLY A 577 35.28 11.71 15.20
N GLY A 578 35.50 11.59 13.89
CA GLY A 578 36.85 11.58 13.32
C GLY A 578 36.96 11.78 11.80
N THR A 579 38.16 11.57 11.25
CA THR A 579 38.59 11.82 9.84
C THR A 579 38.67 10.57 8.95
N VAL A 580 38.23 9.40 9.43
CA VAL A 580 38.29 8.14 8.67
C VAL A 580 37.00 7.94 7.87
N ALA A 581 37.07 7.49 6.61
CA ALA A 581 35.87 7.22 5.83
C ALA A 581 34.97 6.17 6.53
N PRO A 582 33.66 6.42 6.70
CA PRO A 582 32.75 5.46 7.31
C PRO A 582 32.58 4.28 6.35
N LEU A 583 33.05 3.12 6.76
CA LEU A 583 32.96 1.88 5.99
C LEU A 583 32.09 0.92 6.82
N ASP A 584 30.87 1.38 7.08
CA ASP A 584 29.90 0.73 7.96
C ASP A 584 29.15 -0.38 7.21
N GLY A 585 28.98 -1.53 7.86
CA GLY A 585 28.21 -2.65 7.34
C GLY A 585 26.82 -2.72 7.95
N MET A 586 25.87 -3.26 7.18
CA MET A 586 24.52 -3.51 7.64
C MET A 586 24.05 -4.86 7.12
N ALA A 587 23.38 -5.62 7.98
CA ALA A 587 22.74 -6.88 7.63
C ALA A 587 21.45 -7.06 8.42
N ILE A 588 20.51 -7.82 7.86
CA ILE A 588 19.25 -8.16 8.50
C ILE A 588 19.17 -9.65 8.80
N ASN A 589 18.74 -10.00 10.00
CA ASN A 589 18.34 -11.35 10.32
C ASN A 589 16.86 -11.51 9.95
N ARG A 590 16.57 -12.20 8.85
CA ARG A 590 15.19 -12.33 8.36
C ARG A 590 14.32 -13.20 9.26
N THR A 591 14.91 -14.06 10.09
CA THR A 591 14.16 -14.86 11.06
C THR A 591 13.63 -13.98 12.20
N THR A 592 14.49 -13.11 12.75
CA THR A 592 14.14 -12.28 13.92
C THR A 592 13.67 -10.87 13.56
N ASN A 593 13.83 -10.43 12.32
CA ASN A 593 13.60 -9.06 11.83
C ASN A 593 14.48 -7.98 12.49
N PHE A 594 15.56 -8.35 13.19
CA PHE A 594 16.53 -7.37 13.67
C PHE A 594 17.52 -6.98 12.57
N ILE A 595 17.80 -5.68 12.48
CA ILE A 595 18.82 -5.11 11.59
C ILE A 595 20.03 -4.72 12.44
N TYR A 596 21.20 -5.19 12.04
CA TYR A 596 22.47 -4.96 12.72
C TYR A 596 23.29 -3.99 11.91
N VAL A 597 23.62 -2.85 12.50
CA VAL A 597 24.39 -1.78 11.87
C VAL A 597 25.73 -1.67 12.59
N ALA A 598 26.80 -2.03 11.89
CA ALA A 598 28.16 -1.88 12.36
C ALA A 598 28.60 -0.41 12.22
N ASN A 599 28.91 0.25 13.32
CA ASN A 599 29.34 1.64 13.34
C ASN A 599 30.85 1.72 13.65
N SER A 600 31.61 2.34 12.75
CA SER A 600 33.03 2.63 12.94
C SER A 600 33.26 3.83 13.88
N THR A 601 32.87 3.70 15.16
CA THR A 601 33.15 4.73 16.19
C THR A 601 34.51 4.50 16.85
N SER A 602 34.96 5.40 17.72
CA SER A 602 36.14 5.12 18.55
C SER A 602 35.99 3.78 19.28
N THR A 603 34.85 3.49 19.89
CA THR A 603 34.61 2.25 20.65
C THR A 603 34.13 1.04 19.82
N GLY A 604 33.81 1.20 18.53
CA GLY A 604 33.24 0.14 17.70
C GLY A 604 31.91 -0.39 18.23
N LEU A 605 30.80 0.15 17.72
CA LEU A 605 29.46 -0.12 18.25
C LEU A 605 28.60 -0.79 17.17
N VAL A 606 27.78 -1.78 17.55
CA VAL A 606 26.74 -2.34 16.67
C VAL A 606 25.39 -1.85 17.16
N SER A 607 24.72 -1.01 16.38
CA SER A 607 23.35 -0.58 16.65
C SER A 607 22.36 -1.64 16.14
N ILE A 608 21.34 -1.92 16.94
CA ILE A 608 20.32 -2.93 16.64
C ILE A 608 18.99 -2.23 16.47
N ILE A 609 18.41 -2.34 15.27
CA ILE A 609 17.08 -1.80 14.94
C ILE A 609 16.06 -2.94 14.97
N ASP A 610 14.93 -2.73 15.65
CA ASP A 610 13.79 -3.62 15.62
C ASP A 610 12.94 -3.38 14.36
N GLY A 611 13.09 -4.25 13.36
CA GLY A 611 12.32 -4.21 12.12
C GLY A 611 10.87 -4.69 12.26
N LYS A 612 10.44 -5.16 13.44
CA LYS A 612 9.04 -5.54 13.70
C LYS A 612 8.13 -4.33 13.95
N GLN A 613 8.69 -3.21 14.41
CA GLN A 613 7.96 -1.99 14.78
C GLN A 613 7.41 -1.20 13.56
N GLY A 614 7.35 -1.82 12.39
CA GLY A 614 6.83 -1.17 11.19
C GLY A 614 7.73 -0.06 10.67
N THR A 615 7.10 1.00 10.17
CA THR A 615 7.74 2.13 9.51
C THR A 615 8.54 3.02 10.47
N GLY A 616 8.20 3.04 11.76
CA GLY A 616 8.81 3.90 12.77
C GLY A 616 10.05 3.34 13.49
N GLY A 617 10.61 2.22 13.01
CA GLY A 617 11.65 1.38 13.63
C GLY A 617 12.47 1.98 14.79
N LEU A 618 12.71 1.20 15.85
CA LEU A 618 13.43 1.67 17.03
C LEU A 618 14.85 1.09 17.10
N VAL A 619 15.85 1.91 17.42
CA VAL A 619 17.15 1.39 17.88
C VAL A 619 16.96 0.86 19.31
N VAL A 620 16.79 -0.44 19.44
CA VAL A 620 16.46 -1.10 20.72
C VAL A 620 17.68 -1.36 21.59
N ASN A 621 18.86 -1.44 20.99
CA ASN A 621 20.10 -1.75 21.71
C ASN A 621 21.33 -1.27 20.94
N THR A 622 22.45 -1.12 21.63
CA THR A 622 23.76 -0.93 21.03
C THR A 622 24.79 -1.80 21.76
N ILE A 623 25.50 -2.65 21.03
CA ILE A 623 26.50 -3.57 21.56
C ILE A 623 27.90 -3.01 21.29
N THR A 624 28.69 -2.81 22.33
CA THR A 624 30.10 -2.43 22.20
C THR A 624 30.94 -3.65 21.86
N ILE A 625 31.74 -3.58 20.80
CA ILE A 625 32.53 -4.69 20.27
C ILE A 625 34.01 -4.62 20.69
N GLY A 626 34.59 -3.42 20.85
CA GLY A 626 36.03 -3.31 21.08
C GLY A 626 36.49 -2.03 21.77
N ALA A 627 37.81 -1.87 21.89
CA ALA A 627 38.44 -0.67 22.45
C ALA A 627 38.56 0.44 21.39
N ASN A 628 38.99 1.63 21.85
CA ASN A 628 39.27 2.82 21.03
C ASN A 628 40.05 2.47 19.74
N ASN A 629 39.53 2.85 18.56
CA ASN A 629 40.03 2.61 17.20
C ASN A 629 39.57 1.30 16.51
N SER A 630 38.42 0.74 16.89
CA SER A 630 37.80 -0.38 16.15
C SER A 630 37.19 0.11 14.82
N GLN A 631 37.44 -0.61 13.72
CA GLN A 631 36.88 -0.29 12.41
C GLN A 631 35.94 -1.42 11.98
N LEU A 632 34.68 -1.29 12.38
CA LEU A 632 33.66 -2.29 12.08
C LEU A 632 33.20 -2.15 10.64
N ARG A 633 33.14 -3.28 9.93
CA ARG A 633 32.89 -3.33 8.48
C ARG A 633 31.72 -4.27 8.19
N GLY A 634 31.89 -5.22 7.28
CA GLY A 634 30.82 -6.13 6.86
C GLY A 634 30.21 -6.88 8.03
N VAL A 635 28.90 -7.09 7.93
CA VAL A 635 28.09 -7.89 8.86
C VAL A 635 27.54 -9.07 8.07
N ALA A 636 27.69 -10.28 8.59
CA ALA A 636 27.09 -11.49 8.05
C ALA A 636 26.31 -12.22 9.14
N ILE A 637 25.24 -12.93 8.75
CA ILE A 637 24.31 -13.53 9.70
C ILE A 637 24.10 -15.00 9.33
N ASN A 638 24.29 -15.88 10.31
CA ASN A 638 23.81 -17.25 10.23
C ASN A 638 22.40 -17.29 10.84
N GLU A 639 21.37 -17.18 9.99
CA GLU A 639 19.97 -17.12 10.43
C GLU A 639 19.50 -18.41 11.11
N LYS A 640 20.10 -19.57 10.80
CA LYS A 640 19.76 -20.86 11.43
C LYS A 640 20.19 -20.90 12.89
N LYS A 641 21.39 -20.37 13.17
CA LYS A 641 21.97 -20.33 14.52
C LYS A 641 21.72 -19.02 15.24
N ASN A 642 21.10 -18.04 14.58
CA ASN A 642 20.92 -16.68 15.08
C ASN A 642 22.26 -16.06 15.55
N LEU A 643 23.34 -16.35 14.83
CA LEU A 643 24.67 -15.81 15.11
C LEU A 643 24.99 -14.70 14.12
N ILE A 644 25.49 -13.59 14.63
CA ILE A 644 25.83 -12.41 13.85
C ILE A 644 27.34 -12.21 13.94
N TYR A 645 27.97 -12.10 12.78
CA TYR A 645 29.40 -11.96 12.60
C TYR A 645 29.70 -10.54 12.11
N VAL A 646 30.63 -9.86 12.77
CA VAL A 646 30.98 -8.47 12.45
C VAL A 646 32.48 -8.38 12.21
N ALA A 647 32.89 -8.02 11.00
CA ALA A 647 34.30 -7.79 10.68
C ALA A 647 34.84 -6.60 11.48
N ASN A 648 35.96 -6.80 12.18
CA ASN A 648 36.72 -5.72 12.81
C ASN A 648 38.07 -5.59 12.11
N GLY A 649 38.16 -4.62 11.20
CA GLY A 649 39.30 -4.41 10.32
C GLY A 649 40.60 -4.15 11.07
N ASN A 650 40.56 -3.22 12.04
CA ASN A 650 41.76 -2.83 12.79
C ASN A 650 42.19 -3.88 13.83
N ALA A 651 41.24 -4.61 14.41
CA ALA A 651 41.56 -5.69 15.35
C ALA A 651 41.98 -6.99 14.64
N GLY A 652 41.75 -7.11 13.33
CA GLY A 652 42.07 -8.31 12.56
C GLY A 652 41.28 -9.54 13.02
N ASN A 653 40.03 -9.36 13.43
CA ASN A 653 39.17 -10.44 13.91
C ASN A 653 37.72 -10.26 13.46
N ILE A 654 36.88 -11.24 13.77
CA ILE A 654 35.43 -11.19 13.54
C ILE A 654 34.75 -11.30 14.90
N ALA A 655 34.01 -10.28 15.32
CA ALA A 655 33.21 -10.36 16.54
C ALA A 655 31.96 -11.23 16.31
N VAL A 656 31.54 -11.95 17.35
CA VAL A 656 30.40 -12.87 17.30
C VAL A 656 29.36 -12.43 18.33
N ILE A 657 28.17 -12.10 17.84
CA ILE A 657 26.99 -11.77 18.66
C ILE A 657 26.03 -12.97 18.60
N ASP A 658 25.61 -13.45 19.76
CA ASP A 658 24.56 -14.46 19.89
C ASP A 658 23.20 -13.77 20.02
N GLY A 659 22.36 -13.92 19.00
CA GLY A 659 21.03 -13.32 18.94
C GLY A 659 20.00 -14.02 19.83
N TYR A 660 20.27 -15.22 20.37
CA TYR A 660 19.37 -15.86 21.34
C TYR A 660 19.55 -15.29 22.74
N GLN A 661 20.76 -14.87 23.11
CA GLN A 661 21.02 -14.23 24.39
C GLN A 661 20.54 -12.79 24.39
N ASN A 662 19.62 -12.45 25.29
CA ASN A 662 18.97 -11.14 25.31
C ASN A 662 18.20 -10.87 24.00
N SER A 663 17.43 -11.86 23.54
CA SER A 663 16.75 -11.88 22.25
C SER A 663 15.77 -10.72 22.02
N GLN A 664 15.24 -10.11 23.08
CA GLN A 664 14.40 -8.90 22.99
C GLN A 664 15.19 -7.65 22.58
N LEU A 665 16.51 -7.65 22.83
CA LEU A 665 17.44 -6.57 22.52
C LEU A 665 18.39 -6.95 21.38
N GLY A 666 18.05 -8.00 20.62
CA GLY A 666 18.75 -8.46 19.42
C GLY A 666 20.10 -9.11 19.63
N GLY A 667 20.51 -9.44 20.85
CA GLY A 667 21.67 -10.30 21.09
C GLY A 667 22.67 -9.78 22.13
N THR A 668 23.72 -10.58 22.35
CA THR A 668 24.85 -10.26 23.23
C THR A 668 26.17 -10.63 22.56
N LEU A 669 27.23 -9.83 22.75
CA LEU A 669 28.58 -10.19 22.31
C LEU A 669 29.09 -11.40 23.11
N VAL A 670 29.47 -12.47 22.41
CA VAL A 670 29.85 -13.75 23.05
C VAL A 670 31.27 -14.22 22.73
N GLY A 671 31.92 -13.64 21.73
CA GLY A 671 33.28 -14.03 21.36
C GLY A 671 33.83 -13.29 20.15
N ALA A 672 35.01 -13.71 19.72
CA ALA A 672 35.63 -13.25 18.49
C ALA A 672 36.41 -14.39 17.83
N ILE A 673 36.39 -14.43 16.49
CA ILE A 673 37.14 -15.35 15.67
C ILE A 673 38.45 -14.67 15.26
N PRO A 674 39.62 -15.17 15.70
CA PRO A 674 40.90 -14.62 15.29
C PRO A 674 41.15 -14.93 13.81
N LEU A 675 41.68 -13.96 13.07
CA LEU A 675 42.15 -14.14 11.70
C LEU A 675 43.68 -14.16 11.67
N PRO A 676 44.30 -14.59 10.55
CA PRO A 676 45.75 -14.59 10.42
C PRO A 676 46.35 -13.20 10.67
N PRO A 677 47.62 -13.09 11.12
CA PRO A 677 48.26 -11.80 11.34
C PRO A 677 48.16 -10.86 10.12
N SER A 678 48.02 -9.56 10.38
CA SER A 678 47.86 -8.51 9.35
C SER A 678 46.54 -8.56 8.55
N SER A 679 45.59 -9.39 8.99
CA SER A 679 44.24 -9.41 8.44
C SER A 679 43.51 -8.09 8.65
N GLN A 680 42.85 -7.60 7.60
CA GLN A 680 41.89 -6.52 7.62
C GLN A 680 40.57 -7.03 7.02
N PRO A 681 39.75 -7.75 7.80
CA PRO A 681 38.48 -8.27 7.31
C PRO A 681 37.56 -7.14 6.86
N PHE A 682 36.84 -7.33 5.76
CA PHE A 682 35.92 -6.34 5.19
C PHE A 682 34.54 -6.94 4.93
N GLY A 683 34.25 -7.35 3.69
CA GLY A 683 32.99 -7.95 3.31
C GLY A 683 32.96 -9.42 3.71
N MET A 684 31.80 -9.91 4.14
CA MET A 684 31.63 -11.30 4.53
C MET A 684 30.24 -11.83 4.19
N VAL A 685 30.15 -13.14 3.97
CA VAL A 685 28.89 -13.88 3.80
C VAL A 685 28.95 -15.21 4.54
N VAL A 686 27.78 -15.71 4.95
CA VAL A 686 27.61 -17.08 5.43
C VAL A 686 26.93 -17.89 4.33
N ASP A 687 27.51 -19.02 3.96
CA ASP A 687 26.80 -19.98 3.11
C ASP A 687 25.77 -20.75 3.94
N PRO A 688 24.46 -20.60 3.69
CA PRO A 688 23.43 -21.18 4.54
C PRO A 688 23.41 -22.72 4.49
N ARG A 689 24.03 -23.36 3.50
CA ARG A 689 24.06 -24.83 3.37
C ARG A 689 25.16 -25.45 4.23
N THR A 690 26.35 -24.84 4.18
CA THR A 690 27.56 -25.36 4.83
C THR A 690 27.87 -24.67 6.16
N GLU A 691 27.23 -23.53 6.40
CA GLU A 691 27.49 -22.61 7.53
C GLU A 691 28.91 -22.03 7.57
N LEU A 692 29.69 -22.23 6.50
CA LEU A 692 31.01 -21.66 6.36
C LEU A 692 30.89 -20.14 6.14
N ILE A 693 31.83 -19.41 6.74
CA ILE A 693 31.93 -17.96 6.61
C ILE A 693 33.07 -17.68 5.62
N TYR A 694 32.77 -16.87 4.61
CA TYR A 694 33.75 -16.38 3.64
C TYR A 694 33.96 -14.90 3.92
N VAL A 695 35.20 -14.50 4.20
CA VAL A 695 35.54 -13.11 4.53
C VAL A 695 36.66 -12.60 3.63
N ASN A 696 36.42 -11.44 3.01
CA ASN A 696 37.41 -10.72 2.22
C ASN A 696 38.41 -10.02 3.13
N ASN A 697 39.68 -10.06 2.74
CA ASN A 697 40.77 -9.48 3.50
C ASN A 697 41.53 -8.46 2.64
N THR A 698 41.24 -7.17 2.83
CA THR A 698 41.62 -6.12 1.87
C THR A 698 43.12 -5.86 1.79
N SER A 699 43.86 -6.10 2.88
CA SER A 699 45.32 -5.95 2.91
C SER A 699 46.07 -7.10 2.24
N LEU A 700 45.45 -8.28 2.12
CA LEU A 700 46.12 -9.52 1.73
C LEU A 700 45.66 -10.08 0.36
N ASN A 701 44.57 -9.56 -0.21
CA ASN A 701 43.97 -10.09 -1.44
C ASN A 701 43.62 -11.59 -1.37
N VAL A 702 43.05 -11.96 -0.23
CA VAL A 702 42.62 -13.33 0.05
C VAL A 702 41.19 -13.34 0.58
N VAL A 703 40.54 -14.49 0.37
CA VAL A 703 39.32 -14.88 1.05
C VAL A 703 39.68 -15.92 2.09
N ASN A 704 39.43 -15.64 3.37
CA ASN A 704 39.53 -16.66 4.40
C ASN A 704 38.21 -17.42 4.47
N VAL A 705 38.29 -18.75 4.45
CA VAL A 705 37.16 -19.66 4.66
C VAL A 705 37.22 -20.14 6.10
N ILE A 706 36.16 -19.89 6.85
CA ILE A 706 36.11 -20.12 8.29
C ILE A 706 35.02 -21.12 8.60
N LYS A 707 35.38 -22.14 9.36
CA LYS A 707 34.44 -23.06 9.99
C LYS A 707 34.12 -22.57 11.40
N PRO A 708 32.90 -22.09 11.66
CA PRO A 708 32.53 -21.65 13.00
C PRO A 708 32.42 -22.86 13.96
N ASP A 709 32.81 -22.65 15.22
CA ASP A 709 32.80 -23.66 16.31
C ASP A 709 32.03 -23.16 17.55
N GLY A 710 30.82 -22.65 17.32
CA GLY A 710 30.01 -22.00 18.34
C GLY A 710 30.25 -20.49 18.33
N VAL A 711 30.83 -19.96 19.41
CA VAL A 711 31.12 -18.52 19.57
C VAL A 711 32.52 -18.12 19.03
N GLY A 712 33.28 -19.08 18.50
CA GLY A 712 34.57 -18.90 17.84
C GLY A 712 34.57 -19.39 16.39
N GLY A 713 35.75 -19.70 15.86
CA GLY A 713 35.89 -20.35 14.58
C GLY A 713 37.35 -20.62 14.21
N THR A 714 37.54 -21.52 13.24
CA THR A 714 38.85 -21.87 12.70
C THR A 714 38.92 -21.51 11.22
N VAL A 715 39.99 -20.83 10.81
CA VAL A 715 40.30 -20.62 9.39
C VAL A 715 40.76 -21.94 8.80
N ILE A 716 39.97 -22.49 7.88
CA ILE A 716 40.24 -23.77 7.23
C ILE A 716 40.86 -23.61 5.84
N ALA A 717 40.68 -22.45 5.20
CA ALA A 717 41.31 -22.12 3.93
C ALA A 717 41.67 -20.63 3.81
N THR A 718 42.63 -20.34 2.95
CA THR A 718 42.97 -18.99 2.49
C THR A 718 43.09 -19.03 0.98
N LEU A 719 42.14 -18.43 0.27
CA LEU A 719 42.06 -18.45 -1.19
C LEU A 719 42.62 -17.15 -1.75
N THR A 720 43.68 -17.21 -2.57
CA THR A 720 44.33 -16.04 -3.14
C THR A 720 43.66 -15.62 -4.44
N LEU A 721 43.20 -14.37 -4.52
CA LEU A 721 42.43 -13.83 -5.67
C LEU A 721 43.31 -13.31 -6.83
N GLY A 722 44.62 -13.55 -6.80
CA GLY A 722 45.59 -13.11 -7.82
C GLY A 722 46.48 -11.92 -7.39
N SER A 723 47.19 -11.30 -8.33
CA SER A 723 48.15 -10.22 -8.08
C SER A 723 47.55 -8.81 -8.30
N GLY A 724 47.67 -7.95 -7.29
CA GLY A 724 47.51 -6.49 -7.38
C GLY A 724 46.81 -5.86 -6.15
N SER A 725 46.90 -4.53 -6.01
CA SER A 725 46.45 -3.79 -4.82
C SER A 725 44.97 -3.41 -4.91
N TYR A 726 44.07 -4.12 -4.21
CA TYR A 726 42.63 -3.97 -4.45
C TYR A 726 41.76 -3.92 -3.20
N LEU A 727 40.88 -2.92 -3.16
CA LEU A 727 39.80 -2.73 -2.19
C LEU A 727 38.70 -3.80 -2.40
N GLN A 728 38.87 -5.03 -1.91
CA GLN A 728 37.81 -6.06 -1.99
C GLN A 728 36.72 -5.81 -0.94
N LYS A 729 35.57 -5.26 -1.33
CA LYS A 729 34.44 -5.07 -0.40
C LYS A 729 33.25 -5.94 -0.75
N GLY A 730 33.01 -6.19 -2.04
CA GLY A 730 31.90 -7.00 -2.52
C GLY A 730 32.13 -8.50 -2.36
N ILE A 731 31.16 -9.19 -1.77
CA ILE A 731 31.08 -10.64 -1.71
C ILE A 731 29.62 -11.06 -1.61
N VAL A 732 29.23 -12.10 -2.34
CA VAL A 732 27.85 -12.62 -2.36
C VAL A 732 27.86 -14.13 -2.55
N VAL A 733 26.88 -14.82 -1.97
CA VAL A 733 26.74 -16.28 -2.06
C VAL A 733 25.54 -16.65 -2.92
N ASP A 734 25.75 -17.53 -3.90
CA ASP A 734 24.71 -18.27 -4.59
C ASP A 734 24.70 -19.70 -4.05
N SER A 735 23.85 -19.94 -3.05
CA SER A 735 23.71 -21.26 -2.46
C SER A 735 23.04 -22.27 -3.39
N THR A 736 22.30 -21.82 -4.42
CA THR A 736 21.62 -22.73 -5.35
C THR A 736 22.59 -23.39 -6.33
N ARG A 737 23.70 -22.71 -6.64
CA ARG A 737 24.78 -23.21 -7.51
C ARG A 737 26.04 -23.59 -6.76
N ASN A 738 26.01 -23.48 -5.43
CA ASN A 738 27.16 -23.72 -4.58
C ASN A 738 28.36 -22.82 -4.97
N ARG A 739 28.10 -21.52 -5.13
CA ARG A 739 29.08 -20.53 -5.56
C ARG A 739 29.19 -19.38 -4.58
N VAL A 740 30.39 -18.84 -4.43
CA VAL A 740 30.63 -17.54 -3.81
C VAL A 740 31.34 -16.66 -4.83
N TYR A 741 30.84 -15.44 -5.03
CA TYR A 741 31.40 -14.47 -5.96
C TYR A 741 32.08 -13.36 -5.17
N VAL A 742 33.32 -13.05 -5.55
CA VAL A 742 34.15 -12.07 -4.85
C VAL A 742 34.72 -11.05 -5.81
N GLY A 743 34.37 -9.79 -5.60
CA GLY A 743 34.74 -8.69 -6.48
C GLY A 743 36.03 -8.00 -6.05
N ASN A 744 36.86 -7.64 -7.02
CA ASN A 744 37.97 -6.73 -6.86
C ASN A 744 38.04 -5.73 -8.03
N SER A 745 39.08 -4.92 -8.13
CA SER A 745 39.16 -3.88 -9.17
C SER A 745 39.34 -4.43 -10.59
N ASN A 746 39.74 -5.69 -10.75
CA ASN A 746 40.01 -6.30 -12.05
C ASN A 746 39.04 -7.41 -12.41
N VAL A 747 38.66 -8.24 -11.44
CA VAL A 747 37.90 -9.47 -11.67
C VAL A 747 36.80 -9.67 -10.62
N VAL A 748 35.79 -10.44 -11.00
CA VAL A 748 34.92 -11.17 -10.06
C VAL A 748 35.40 -12.62 -10.05
N ALA A 749 35.97 -13.07 -8.93
CA ALA A 749 36.37 -14.45 -8.74
C ALA A 749 35.17 -15.31 -8.34
N VAL A 750 35.11 -16.52 -8.89
CA VAL A 750 34.05 -17.49 -8.63
C VAL A 750 34.64 -18.67 -7.85
N ILE A 751 34.17 -18.84 -6.63
CA ILE A 751 34.56 -19.93 -5.73
C ILE A 751 33.48 -21.01 -5.78
N ASP A 752 33.85 -22.24 -6.13
CA ASP A 752 33.00 -23.41 -5.96
C ASP A 752 33.15 -23.94 -4.53
N THR A 753 32.05 -23.94 -3.78
CA THR A 753 32.06 -24.32 -2.35
C THR A 753 32.01 -25.83 -2.12
N THR A 754 31.91 -26.65 -3.18
CA THR A 754 31.76 -28.12 -3.09
C THR A 754 33.04 -28.87 -3.37
N ILE A 755 34.03 -28.20 -3.94
CA ILE A 755 35.32 -28.77 -4.28
C ILE A 755 36.43 -28.14 -3.43
N GLY A 756 37.60 -28.75 -3.47
CA GLY A 756 38.68 -28.45 -2.53
C GLY A 756 38.47 -29.14 -1.18
N THR A 757 39.56 -29.36 -0.45
CA THR A 757 39.54 -30.08 0.84
C THR A 757 39.12 -29.19 2.02
N THR A 758 38.96 -27.89 1.80
CA THR A 758 38.85 -26.87 2.85
C THR A 758 37.67 -25.90 2.65
N GLY A 759 36.65 -26.33 1.89
CA GLY A 759 35.39 -25.60 1.76
C GLY A 759 35.28 -24.70 0.54
N GLY A 760 36.30 -24.64 -0.33
CA GLY A 760 36.12 -24.10 -1.67
C GLY A 760 37.41 -23.92 -2.46
N GLU A 761 37.27 -23.78 -3.79
CA GLU A 761 38.35 -23.47 -4.72
C GLU A 761 37.89 -22.42 -5.74
N ILE A 762 38.81 -21.56 -6.19
CA ILE A 762 38.53 -20.59 -7.26
C ILE A 762 38.55 -21.35 -8.59
N ILE A 763 37.41 -21.39 -9.28
CA ILE A 763 37.25 -22.11 -10.55
C ILE A 763 37.26 -21.19 -11.77
N GLU A 764 36.98 -19.90 -11.57
CA GLU A 764 36.83 -18.94 -12.65
C GLU A 764 37.11 -17.52 -12.16
N THR A 765 37.54 -16.65 -13.08
CA THR A 765 37.67 -15.21 -12.86
C THR A 765 37.10 -14.46 -14.05
N ILE A 766 36.15 -13.56 -13.78
CA ILE A 766 35.42 -12.80 -14.80
C ILE A 766 36.01 -11.38 -14.83
N SER A 767 36.51 -10.93 -15.98
CA SER A 767 37.14 -9.61 -16.10
C SER A 767 36.13 -8.46 -16.02
N VAL A 768 36.39 -7.48 -15.14
CA VAL A 768 35.58 -6.27 -14.91
C VAL A 768 36.41 -4.97 -14.90
N SER A 769 37.71 -5.04 -15.21
CA SER A 769 38.63 -3.89 -15.19
C SER A 769 38.17 -2.73 -16.07
N SER A 770 37.58 -3.02 -17.24
CA SER A 770 37.04 -2.02 -18.17
C SER A 770 35.78 -1.32 -17.67
N LEU A 771 35.15 -1.82 -16.61
CA LEU A 771 33.94 -1.23 -16.02
C LEU A 771 34.24 -0.39 -14.77
N GLY A 772 35.52 -0.17 -14.47
CA GLY A 772 35.93 0.49 -13.23
C GLY A 772 35.81 -0.40 -12.01
N GLY A 773 35.84 -1.73 -12.17
CA GLY A 773 35.99 -2.73 -11.10
C GLY A 773 34.74 -3.00 -10.25
N ALA A 774 34.74 -4.11 -9.51
CA ALA A 774 33.65 -4.59 -8.67
C ALA A 774 34.00 -4.54 -7.17
N TYR A 775 34.50 -3.40 -6.69
CA TYR A 775 35.00 -3.28 -5.32
C TYR A 775 33.97 -2.89 -4.28
N TYR A 776 32.75 -2.51 -4.68
CA TYR A 776 31.70 -2.05 -3.77
C TYR A 776 30.67 -3.18 -3.53
N GLY A 777 29.40 -2.85 -3.29
CA GLY A 777 28.34 -3.84 -3.16
C GLY A 777 28.17 -4.77 -4.37
N MET A 778 27.77 -6.00 -4.11
CA MET A 778 27.33 -6.96 -5.12
C MET A 778 26.13 -7.71 -4.59
N ASP A 779 25.20 -8.04 -5.48
CA ASP A 779 24.09 -8.92 -5.16
C ASP A 779 23.63 -9.74 -6.37
N ILE A 780 22.90 -10.83 -6.14
CA ILE A 780 22.49 -11.78 -7.18
C ILE A 780 20.97 -11.86 -7.25
N ASP A 781 20.45 -11.67 -8.46
CA ASP A 781 19.11 -12.06 -8.82
C ASP A 781 19.13 -13.49 -9.40
N ILE A 782 18.80 -14.45 -8.56
CA ILE A 782 18.77 -15.88 -8.91
C ILE A 782 17.68 -16.15 -9.96
N SER A 783 16.61 -15.36 -10.00
CA SER A 783 15.49 -15.56 -10.93
C SER A 783 15.88 -15.23 -12.37
N THR A 784 16.75 -14.23 -12.55
CA THR A 784 17.25 -13.81 -13.86
C THR A 784 18.65 -14.32 -14.18
N ASN A 785 19.29 -15.03 -13.24
CA ASN A 785 20.68 -15.49 -13.32
C ASN A 785 21.67 -14.34 -13.53
N ARG A 786 21.45 -13.22 -12.83
CA ARG A 786 22.26 -12.02 -12.97
C ARG A 786 22.93 -11.67 -11.66
N LEU A 787 24.22 -11.38 -11.73
CA LEU A 787 24.95 -10.72 -10.66
C LEU A 787 25.10 -9.25 -11.00
N TYR A 788 24.70 -8.41 -10.06
CA TYR A 788 24.82 -6.96 -10.15
C TYR A 788 25.95 -6.50 -9.23
N PHE A 789 26.75 -5.54 -9.69
CA PHE A 789 27.83 -4.98 -8.87
C PHE A 789 27.98 -3.48 -9.05
N ALA A 790 28.28 -2.80 -7.94
CA ALA A 790 28.63 -1.39 -7.91
C ALA A 790 30.07 -1.17 -8.41
N ASN A 791 30.27 -0.16 -9.25
CA ASN A 791 31.56 0.22 -9.83
C ASN A 791 31.80 1.74 -9.74
N SER A 792 33.03 2.21 -10.02
CA SER A 792 33.33 3.66 -9.99
C SER A 792 32.89 4.43 -11.22
N SER A 793 32.38 3.75 -12.25
CA SER A 793 32.06 4.37 -13.54
C SER A 793 30.64 4.95 -13.56
N ASN A 794 30.04 5.24 -12.40
CA ASN A 794 28.65 5.72 -12.25
C ASN A 794 27.63 4.80 -12.96
N THR A 795 27.90 3.51 -12.97
CA THR A 795 27.00 2.49 -13.53
C THR A 795 26.90 1.30 -12.59
N VAL A 796 25.91 0.44 -12.80
CA VAL A 796 25.88 -0.91 -12.22
C VAL A 796 26.35 -1.89 -13.28
N GLY A 797 27.35 -2.70 -12.98
CA GLY A 797 27.78 -3.78 -13.85
C GLY A 797 26.88 -5.01 -13.73
N VAL A 798 26.67 -5.71 -14.85
CA VAL A 798 25.80 -6.89 -14.91
C VAL A 798 26.57 -8.08 -15.49
N ILE A 799 26.60 -9.19 -14.76
CA ILE A 799 27.20 -10.47 -15.16
C ILE A 799 26.08 -11.49 -15.36
N ASP A 800 26.10 -12.20 -16.49
CA ASP A 800 25.34 -13.45 -16.66
C ASP A 800 26.13 -14.58 -15.98
N ILE A 801 25.59 -15.10 -14.89
CA ILE A 801 26.29 -16.10 -14.06
C ILE A 801 26.26 -17.51 -14.65
N ILE A 802 25.44 -17.76 -15.68
CA ILE A 802 25.45 -19.03 -16.42
C ILE A 802 26.58 -19.03 -17.43
N GLN A 803 26.77 -17.90 -18.11
CA GLN A 803 27.79 -17.75 -19.14
C GLN A 803 29.15 -17.33 -18.57
N GLY A 804 29.21 -16.78 -17.36
CA GLY A 804 30.46 -16.27 -16.77
C GLY A 804 30.96 -14.99 -17.44
N VAL A 805 30.06 -14.20 -18.03
CA VAL A 805 30.45 -13.01 -18.82
C VAL A 805 29.70 -11.75 -18.39
N VAL A 806 30.39 -10.62 -18.48
CA VAL A 806 29.78 -9.30 -18.38
C VAL A 806 28.87 -9.07 -19.58
N ILE A 807 27.59 -8.78 -19.33
CA ILE A 807 26.58 -8.57 -20.38
C ILE A 807 26.22 -7.10 -20.59
N GLY A 808 26.69 -6.20 -19.73
CA GLY A 808 26.56 -4.76 -19.90
C GLY A 808 26.57 -3.99 -18.59
N THR A 809 26.17 -2.73 -18.67
CA THR A 809 26.02 -1.85 -17.51
C THR A 809 24.69 -1.10 -17.54
N ILE A 810 24.19 -0.71 -16.36
CA ILE A 810 22.99 0.10 -16.19
C ILE A 810 23.42 1.50 -15.73
N PRO A 811 23.08 2.56 -16.48
CA PRO A 811 23.33 3.94 -16.04
C PRO A 811 22.56 4.26 -14.76
N VAL A 812 23.25 4.87 -13.80
CA VAL A 812 22.66 5.31 -12.52
C VAL A 812 23.20 6.68 -12.13
N SER A 813 22.70 7.21 -11.02
CA SER A 813 23.22 8.43 -10.40
C SER A 813 24.71 8.28 -10.01
N SER A 814 25.41 9.41 -9.86
CA SER A 814 26.86 9.41 -9.58
C SER A 814 27.21 8.73 -8.24
N GLY A 815 28.33 8.01 -8.20
CA GLY A 815 28.97 7.46 -7.00
C GLY A 815 28.26 6.23 -6.42
N VAL A 816 28.30 5.10 -7.12
CA VAL A 816 27.62 3.85 -6.68
C VAL A 816 28.41 3.16 -5.57
N PHE A 817 27.77 2.89 -4.43
CA PHE A 817 28.39 2.24 -3.27
C PHE A 817 27.84 0.85 -2.94
N ASP A 818 26.56 0.60 -3.22
CA ASP A 818 25.94 -0.68 -2.91
C ASP A 818 24.80 -0.98 -3.88
N VAL A 819 24.55 -2.27 -4.07
CA VAL A 819 23.43 -2.77 -4.85
C VAL A 819 22.78 -3.91 -4.08
N VAL A 820 21.46 -3.99 -4.11
CA VAL A 820 20.71 -5.08 -3.47
C VAL A 820 19.47 -5.42 -4.30
N VAL A 821 19.25 -6.70 -4.50
CA VAL A 821 18.07 -7.24 -5.18
C VAL A 821 16.97 -7.44 -4.14
N PHE A 822 15.74 -7.10 -4.50
CA PHE A 822 14.53 -7.36 -3.72
C PHE A 822 13.62 -8.33 -4.46
#